data_AF-A0A1T5EGD8-F1
#
_entry.id   AF-A0A1T5EGD8-F1
#
_cell.length_a   1.000
_cell.length_b   1.000
_cell.length_c   1.000
_cell.angle_alpha   90.00
_cell.angle_beta   90.00
_cell.angle_gamma   90.00
#
_symmetry.space_group_name_H-M   'P 1'
#
loop_
_entity.id
_entity.type
_entity.pdbx_description
1 polymer ?
#
loop_
_entity_poly.entity_id
_entity_poly.type
_entity_poly.pdbx_seq_one_letter_code
_entity_poly.pdbx_strand_id
1 'polypeptide(L)'
;MKAENLKILRENGYPVPEFIVVESENDHRINDLSNGKYAVRSSSEVEDSDNESYAGQFHTELNVEKDVIRRAVKKVLESGKKLGCSMKVIIQKMVDADYSGVLFTANPMGILNEAVIVIGKGLGENVVEDKVETTAYYYNLDDDLFYHEQQEGAVLVGNDLIKELIETGKSIRDTFDKNMDIEFAVKDGKVYVLQARPITTLHYKRKVILDNSNIVESYPGISLPLTQSFVREIYRDIFRAMVLRLTGNKKLVKKMELVFQNMVTEANGRVYYDITNWYNVLSLVPFSGKIISVWQEMLGVRNKDVSIDFCTGFFEKAHVLFSFLKYLRVTPKEMEKLNEKFIKLYPEYIHRVQKNANIKDLLQVYDDIEEELIPLWDITLVNDMYAFIYTHLAGKRHPDEISDIKDLESMRPVRELNSLIRTASERGIKSGEYQKKRESYINKYGDRCLEELKLETRTYRTDPKLLDEYVKSRMKDRLPENTEGKKVTDSSYLVKRAKTGIANRERSRMNRTRIFGIVRYIALKIGAEMTKQGKLSDPRDVFYLTLDELRKEAVSPAKAMHYIGLIRERKDRYAGFANIPAYSRLIFADHVIDKPVRKIRADIICTSSTLSGIPSSPGKVRGEVLVIDHADQMIDTKGKIIVTKMTDPGWVFLIRPSLGIVAEKGSMLSHTAIITRELKKPSVVNVKDVTKILKTGDMIELDAYNGSVTIL
;
A
#
# COMPACT_ATOMS: atom_id res chain seq x y z
N MET A 1 -7.82 24.09 -30.42
CA MET A 1 -6.75 23.96 -29.41
C MET A 1 -5.67 22.97 -29.87
N LYS A 2 -6.06 21.82 -30.44
CA LYS A 2 -5.19 20.80 -31.04
C LYS A 2 -4.02 21.35 -31.90
N ALA A 3 -4.31 22.25 -32.84
CA ALA A 3 -3.29 22.81 -33.73
C ALA A 3 -2.20 23.57 -32.98
N GLU A 4 -2.56 24.27 -31.90
CA GLU A 4 -1.62 25.03 -31.08
C GLU A 4 -0.77 24.10 -30.21
N ASN A 5 -1.39 23.09 -29.61
CA ASN A 5 -0.67 22.07 -28.84
C ASN A 5 0.39 21.36 -29.71
N LEU A 6 0.08 21.02 -30.96
CA LEU A 6 1.05 20.43 -31.88
C LEU A 6 2.21 21.35 -32.24
N LYS A 7 1.97 22.67 -32.35
CA LYS A 7 3.06 23.64 -32.57
C LYS A 7 3.98 23.71 -31.36
N ILE A 8 3.40 23.84 -30.16
CA ILE A 8 4.15 23.87 -28.90
C ILE A 8 5.01 22.62 -28.78
N LEU A 9 4.44 21.44 -29.05
CA LEU A 9 5.17 20.18 -29.04
C LEU A 9 6.33 20.18 -30.06
N ARG A 10 6.08 20.61 -31.31
CA ARG A 10 7.14 20.65 -32.32
C ARG A 10 8.26 21.65 -31.95
N GLU A 11 7.91 22.80 -31.40
CA GLU A 11 8.85 23.84 -30.95
C GLU A 11 9.70 23.38 -29.77
N ASN A 12 9.16 22.52 -28.92
CA ASN A 12 9.88 21.89 -27.80
C ASN A 12 10.63 20.59 -28.20
N GLY A 13 10.74 20.31 -29.50
CA GLY A 13 11.55 19.21 -30.02
C GLY A 13 10.92 17.81 -29.93
N TYR A 14 9.62 17.72 -29.62
CA TYR A 14 8.92 16.43 -29.63
C TYR A 14 8.78 15.89 -31.07
N PRO A 15 8.80 14.56 -31.26
CA PRO A 15 8.67 13.92 -32.56
C PRO A 15 7.22 14.03 -33.07
N VAL A 16 6.88 15.18 -33.63
CA VAL A 16 5.57 15.45 -34.24
C VAL A 16 5.71 15.29 -35.77
N PRO A 17 4.86 14.49 -36.43
CA PRO A 17 4.86 14.41 -37.89
C PRO A 17 4.66 15.78 -38.54
N GLU A 18 5.28 16.00 -39.69
CA GLU A 18 5.15 17.25 -40.43
C GLU A 18 3.68 17.63 -40.62
N PHE A 19 3.32 18.86 -40.28
CA PHE A 19 1.95 19.35 -40.40
C PHE A 19 1.89 20.82 -40.77
N ILE A 20 0.80 21.19 -41.44
CA ILE A 20 0.38 22.56 -41.69
C ILE A 20 -1.04 22.77 -41.14
N VAL A 21 -1.37 24.03 -40.87
CA VAL A 21 -2.71 24.42 -40.39
C VAL A 21 -3.29 25.41 -41.39
N VAL A 22 -4.45 25.10 -41.93
CA VAL A 22 -5.13 25.88 -42.98
C VAL A 22 -6.53 26.27 -42.54
N GLU A 23 -7.03 27.37 -43.10
CA GLU A 23 -8.39 27.89 -42.83
C GLU A 23 -9.27 27.83 -44.10
N SER A 24 -8.69 27.45 -45.25
CA SER A 24 -9.40 27.25 -46.52
C SER A 24 -8.77 26.11 -47.32
N GLU A 25 -9.59 25.46 -48.13
CA GLU A 25 -9.20 24.49 -49.17
C GLU A 25 -8.32 25.11 -50.28
N ASN A 26 -8.29 26.43 -50.41
CA ASN A 26 -7.52 27.16 -51.42
C ASN A 26 -6.15 27.64 -50.89
N ASP A 27 -5.74 27.22 -49.70
CA ASP A 27 -4.45 27.58 -49.13
C ASP A 27 -3.30 27.06 -50.00
N HIS A 28 -2.43 27.97 -50.46
CA HIS A 28 -1.34 27.65 -51.39
C HIS A 28 -0.34 26.65 -50.81
N ARG A 29 -0.18 26.63 -49.48
CA ARG A 29 0.74 25.72 -48.76
C ARG A 29 0.37 24.25 -48.92
N ILE A 30 -0.86 23.94 -49.33
CA ILE A 30 -1.29 22.57 -49.66
C ILE A 30 -0.52 22.03 -50.87
N ASN A 31 -0.11 22.90 -51.80
CA ASN A 31 0.62 22.49 -53.00
C ASN A 31 2.06 22.06 -52.67
N ASP A 32 2.63 22.66 -51.62
CA ASP A 32 4.01 22.45 -51.17
C ASP A 32 4.20 21.15 -50.37
N LEU A 33 3.10 20.46 -50.04
CA LEU A 33 3.14 19.17 -49.35
C LEU A 33 3.92 18.13 -50.17
N SER A 34 4.72 17.30 -49.51
CA SER A 34 5.40 16.17 -50.16
C SER A 34 4.41 15.12 -50.68
N ASN A 35 4.86 14.22 -51.58
CA ASN A 35 4.03 13.07 -51.96
C ASN A 35 3.87 12.12 -50.77
N GLY A 36 2.64 11.62 -50.57
CA GLY A 36 2.31 10.71 -49.49
C GLY A 36 0.87 10.86 -49.02
N LYS A 37 0.56 10.16 -47.92
CA LYS A 37 -0.75 10.18 -47.27
C LYS A 37 -0.77 11.13 -46.09
N TYR A 38 -1.92 11.75 -45.86
CA TYR A 38 -2.14 12.76 -44.84
C TYR A 38 -3.39 12.46 -43.99
N ALA A 39 -3.33 12.85 -42.72
CA ALA A 39 -4.46 13.01 -41.83
C ALA A 39 -4.98 14.45 -41.94
N VAL A 40 -6.26 14.61 -42.23
CA VAL A 40 -6.95 15.91 -42.31
C VAL A 40 -7.92 15.99 -41.14
N ARG A 41 -7.53 16.74 -40.10
CA ARG A 41 -8.20 16.76 -38.79
C ARG A 41 -8.82 18.13 -38.50
N SER A 42 -9.96 18.13 -37.81
CA SER A 42 -10.57 19.34 -37.25
C SER A 42 -9.74 19.91 -36.08
N SER A 43 -9.77 21.24 -35.94
CA SER A 43 -9.26 21.94 -34.76
C SER A 43 -10.08 23.20 -34.50
N SER A 44 -11.03 23.13 -33.57
CA SER A 44 -11.79 24.28 -33.08
C SER A 44 -11.38 24.66 -31.63
N GLU A 45 -11.75 25.86 -31.18
CA GLU A 45 -11.62 26.29 -29.78
C GLU A 45 -12.73 25.71 -28.92
N VAL A 46 -13.93 25.52 -29.50
CA VAL A 46 -15.11 24.99 -28.82
C VAL A 46 -15.00 23.47 -28.63
N GLU A 47 -14.24 22.78 -29.48
CA GLU A 47 -14.02 21.32 -29.41
C GLU A 47 -13.34 20.87 -28.10
N ASP A 48 -12.46 21.71 -27.58
CA ASP A 48 -11.55 21.40 -26.47
C ASP A 48 -11.79 22.32 -25.25
N SER A 49 -12.97 22.95 -25.14
CA SER A 49 -13.29 23.88 -24.03
C SER A 49 -13.54 23.15 -22.71
N ASP A 50 -13.26 23.83 -21.58
CA ASP A 50 -13.45 23.27 -20.23
C ASP A 50 -14.93 23.06 -19.85
N ASN A 51 -15.89 23.69 -20.56
CA ASN A 51 -17.31 23.69 -20.19
C ASN A 51 -18.22 22.90 -21.15
N GLU A 52 -17.85 22.73 -22.43
CA GLU A 52 -18.56 21.91 -23.41
C GLU A 52 -17.53 21.21 -24.31
N SER A 53 -17.54 19.87 -24.35
CA SER A 53 -16.66 19.10 -25.25
C SER A 53 -17.47 18.56 -26.43
N TYR A 54 -17.15 19.04 -27.63
CA TYR A 54 -17.65 18.50 -28.90
C TYR A 54 -16.71 17.41 -29.45
N ALA A 55 -15.94 16.75 -28.57
CA ALA A 55 -14.97 15.73 -28.96
C ALA A 55 -15.65 14.62 -29.78
N GLY A 56 -15.08 14.31 -30.96
CA GLY A 56 -15.59 13.30 -31.88
C GLY A 56 -16.79 13.73 -32.73
N GLN A 57 -17.30 14.97 -32.60
CA GLN A 57 -18.43 15.45 -33.41
C GLN A 57 -18.01 16.08 -34.74
N PHE A 58 -16.75 16.45 -34.88
CA PHE A 58 -16.19 17.04 -36.10
C PHE A 58 -15.57 15.97 -37.01
N HIS A 59 -15.58 16.23 -38.31
CA HIS A 59 -15.08 15.28 -39.29
C HIS A 59 -13.54 15.23 -39.27
N THR A 60 -12.98 14.02 -39.28
CA THR A 60 -11.57 13.74 -39.55
C THR A 60 -11.49 12.71 -40.67
N GLU A 61 -10.56 12.89 -41.61
CA GLU A 61 -10.32 11.95 -42.72
C GLU A 61 -8.84 11.53 -42.68
N LEU A 62 -8.57 10.24 -42.52
CA LEU A 62 -7.21 9.67 -42.53
C LEU A 62 -6.87 9.06 -43.89
N ASN A 63 -5.58 8.77 -44.12
CA ASN A 63 -5.08 8.16 -45.36
C ASN A 63 -5.43 8.94 -46.64
N VAL A 64 -5.50 10.27 -46.54
CA VAL A 64 -5.85 11.15 -47.66
C VAL A 64 -4.64 11.33 -48.57
N GLU A 65 -4.74 10.87 -49.81
CA GLU A 65 -3.72 11.13 -50.83
C GLU A 65 -3.62 12.64 -51.13
N LYS A 66 -2.41 13.12 -51.46
CA LYS A 66 -2.14 14.55 -51.72
C LYS A 66 -3.16 15.20 -52.66
N ASP A 67 -3.53 14.50 -53.74
CA ASP A 67 -4.41 15.03 -54.79
C ASP A 67 -5.85 15.29 -54.32
N VAL A 68 -6.28 14.67 -53.23
CA VAL A 68 -7.65 14.80 -52.69
C VAL A 68 -7.72 15.57 -51.37
N ILE A 69 -6.61 16.14 -50.88
CA ILE A 69 -6.57 16.91 -49.63
C ILE A 69 -7.57 18.06 -49.63
N ARG A 70 -7.68 18.82 -50.74
CA ARG A 70 -8.60 19.97 -50.81
C ARG A 70 -10.06 19.56 -50.55
N ARG A 71 -10.47 18.40 -51.06
CA ARG A 71 -11.81 17.82 -50.81
C ARG A 71 -11.99 17.48 -49.34
N ALA A 72 -10.99 16.87 -48.71
CA ALA A 72 -11.04 16.53 -47.29
C ALA A 72 -11.11 17.80 -46.42
N VAL A 73 -10.27 18.81 -46.69
CA VAL A 73 -10.29 20.11 -46.00
C VAL A 73 -11.67 20.74 -46.06
N LYS A 74 -12.29 20.76 -47.25
CA LYS A 74 -13.65 21.29 -47.42
C LYS A 74 -14.68 20.58 -46.53
N LYS A 75 -14.66 19.24 -46.48
CA LYS A 75 -15.58 18.48 -45.59
C LYS A 75 -15.38 18.81 -44.12
N VAL A 76 -14.13 18.94 -43.68
CA VAL A 76 -13.81 19.30 -42.28
C VAL A 76 -14.36 20.69 -41.96
N LEU A 77 -14.13 21.68 -42.82
CA LEU A 77 -14.68 23.04 -42.66
C LEU A 77 -16.21 23.05 -42.66
N GLU A 78 -16.85 22.26 -43.53
CA GLU A 78 -18.32 22.11 -43.56
C GLU A 78 -18.87 21.52 -42.26
N SER A 79 -18.14 20.58 -41.62
CA SER A 79 -18.54 20.03 -40.32
C SER A 79 -18.58 21.10 -39.23
N GLY A 80 -17.62 22.03 -39.23
CA GLY A 80 -17.61 23.18 -38.31
C GLY A 80 -18.77 24.14 -38.56
N LYS A 81 -19.06 24.45 -39.84
CA LYS A 81 -20.19 25.31 -40.23
C LYS A 81 -21.55 24.76 -39.80
N LYS A 82 -21.77 23.43 -39.93
CA LYS A 82 -23.01 22.77 -39.48
C LYS A 82 -23.28 22.96 -37.98
N LEU A 83 -22.21 23.05 -37.20
CA LEU A 83 -22.25 23.26 -35.75
C LEU A 83 -22.07 24.73 -35.35
N GLY A 84 -22.06 25.66 -36.31
CA GLY A 84 -21.98 27.10 -36.05
C GLY A 84 -20.65 27.59 -35.47
N CYS A 85 -19.56 26.86 -35.66
CA CYS A 85 -18.27 27.17 -35.05
C CYS A 85 -17.17 27.51 -36.07
N SER A 86 -16.22 28.36 -35.67
CA SER A 86 -14.98 28.59 -36.42
C SER A 86 -14.07 27.37 -36.32
N MET A 87 -13.46 26.99 -37.44
CA MET A 87 -12.72 25.74 -37.58
C MET A 87 -11.41 25.95 -38.35
N LYS A 88 -10.30 25.51 -37.78
CA LYS A 88 -9.04 25.33 -38.50
C LYS A 88 -8.87 23.87 -38.88
N VAL A 89 -8.14 23.58 -39.95
CA VAL A 89 -7.87 22.22 -40.41
C VAL A 89 -6.39 21.93 -40.30
N ILE A 90 -6.06 20.85 -39.60
CA ILE A 90 -4.70 20.32 -39.51
C ILE A 90 -4.52 19.32 -40.64
N ILE A 91 -3.51 19.53 -41.48
CA ILE A 91 -3.07 18.55 -42.48
C ILE A 91 -1.72 18.02 -42.00
N GLN A 92 -1.71 16.79 -41.50
CA GLN A 92 -0.56 16.15 -40.86
C GLN A 92 -0.14 14.92 -41.65
N LYS A 93 1.16 14.74 -41.92
CA LYS A 93 1.68 13.59 -42.64
C LYS A 93 1.39 12.29 -41.87
N MET A 94 0.90 11.26 -42.56
CA MET A 94 0.63 9.96 -41.95
C MET A 94 1.93 9.26 -41.54
N VAL A 95 1.92 8.64 -40.37
CA VAL A 95 2.94 7.69 -39.93
C VAL A 95 2.46 6.29 -40.29
N ASP A 96 3.28 5.53 -41.03
CA ASP A 96 3.04 4.11 -41.30
C ASP A 96 3.36 3.28 -40.05
N ALA A 97 2.48 3.39 -39.05
CA ALA A 97 2.75 2.94 -37.69
C ALA A 97 2.69 1.41 -37.56
N ASP A 98 3.68 0.84 -36.86
CA ASP A 98 3.66 -0.57 -36.45
C ASP A 98 2.63 -0.77 -35.32
N TYR A 99 2.58 0.20 -34.41
CA TYR A 99 1.61 0.29 -33.31
C TYR A 99 1.09 1.71 -33.19
N SER A 100 -0.10 1.87 -32.63
CA SER A 100 -0.65 3.17 -32.30
C SER A 100 -1.56 3.05 -31.09
N GLY A 101 -1.85 4.19 -30.48
CA GLY A 101 -2.60 4.16 -29.24
C GLY A 101 -2.83 5.52 -28.61
N VAL A 102 -3.35 5.44 -27.40
CA VAL A 102 -3.64 6.58 -26.54
C VAL A 102 -2.89 6.41 -25.22
N LEU A 103 -2.26 7.48 -24.76
CA LEU A 103 -1.60 7.58 -23.46
C LEU A 103 -2.28 8.67 -22.64
N PHE A 104 -2.84 8.28 -21.50
CA PHE A 104 -3.28 9.20 -20.47
C PHE A 104 -2.18 9.34 -19.41
N THR A 105 -1.73 10.56 -19.13
CA THR A 105 -0.70 10.81 -18.11
C THR A 105 -1.22 10.70 -16.67
N ALA A 106 -2.54 10.59 -16.51
CA ALA A 106 -3.25 10.25 -15.27
C ALA A 106 -4.46 9.38 -15.63
N ASN A 107 -4.86 8.46 -14.76
CA ASN A 107 -5.95 7.55 -15.06
C ASN A 107 -7.27 8.33 -15.06
N PRO A 108 -8.03 8.33 -16.19
CA PRO A 108 -9.29 9.07 -16.31
C PRO A 108 -10.34 8.68 -15.27
N MET A 109 -10.22 7.53 -14.61
CA MET A 109 -11.09 7.12 -13.50
C MET A 109 -10.89 7.98 -12.23
N GLY A 110 -9.80 8.73 -12.13
CA GLY A 110 -9.49 9.55 -10.96
C GLY A 110 -8.23 9.13 -10.19
N ILE A 111 -7.38 8.25 -10.74
CA ILE A 111 -6.09 7.88 -10.13
C ILE A 111 -4.98 8.77 -10.73
N LEU A 112 -4.56 9.77 -9.97
CA LEU A 112 -3.72 10.88 -10.43
C LEU A 112 -2.24 10.51 -10.63
N ASN A 113 -1.76 9.46 -9.98
CA ASN A 113 -0.38 8.98 -10.10
C ASN A 113 -0.26 7.68 -10.91
N GLU A 114 -1.23 7.41 -11.78
CA GLU A 114 -1.21 6.26 -12.68
C GLU A 114 -1.39 6.71 -14.12
N ALA A 115 -0.45 6.37 -15.01
CA ALA A 115 -0.62 6.54 -16.43
C ALA A 115 -1.29 5.32 -17.05
N VAL A 116 -2.08 5.52 -18.10
CA VAL A 116 -2.76 4.45 -18.83
C VAL A 116 -2.38 4.50 -20.30
N ILE A 117 -1.82 3.41 -20.82
CA ILE A 117 -1.48 3.26 -22.24
C ILE A 117 -2.44 2.23 -22.84
N VAL A 118 -3.17 2.60 -23.87
CA VAL A 118 -3.97 1.68 -24.68
C VAL A 118 -3.30 1.58 -26.05
N ILE A 119 -2.86 0.38 -26.43
CA ILE A 119 -2.09 0.16 -27.66
C ILE A 119 -2.66 -0.99 -28.50
N GLY A 120 -2.69 -0.79 -29.81
CA GLY A 120 -3.08 -1.79 -30.80
C GLY A 120 -2.13 -1.78 -32.00
N LYS A 121 -2.28 -2.78 -32.88
CA LYS A 121 -1.45 -2.93 -34.09
C LYS A 121 -1.98 -2.06 -35.23
N GLY A 122 -1.08 -1.42 -35.97
CA GLY A 122 -1.43 -0.60 -37.14
C GLY A 122 -1.89 0.82 -36.78
N LEU A 123 -2.85 1.36 -37.54
CA LEU A 123 -3.26 2.78 -37.47
C LEU A 123 -4.18 3.12 -36.28
N GLY A 124 -4.02 4.33 -35.73
CA GLY A 124 -4.65 4.76 -34.48
C GLY A 124 -6.17 4.91 -34.52
N GLU A 125 -6.76 5.19 -35.68
CA GLU A 125 -8.21 5.23 -35.86
C GLU A 125 -8.86 3.89 -35.51
N ASN A 126 -8.19 2.77 -35.83
CA ASN A 126 -8.73 1.46 -35.49
C ASN A 126 -8.72 1.22 -33.97
N VAL A 127 -7.81 1.85 -33.23
CA VAL A 127 -7.74 1.76 -31.76
C VAL A 127 -8.79 2.66 -31.12
N VAL A 128 -8.95 3.89 -31.60
CA VAL A 128 -9.93 4.85 -31.08
C VAL A 128 -11.37 4.43 -31.38
N GLU A 129 -11.60 3.75 -32.50
CA GLU A 129 -12.92 3.23 -32.92
C GLU A 129 -13.18 1.77 -32.51
N ASP A 130 -12.31 1.17 -31.68
CA ASP A 130 -12.44 -0.21 -31.17
C ASP A 130 -12.56 -1.28 -32.29
N LYS A 131 -11.88 -1.04 -33.42
CA LYS A 131 -11.84 -1.92 -34.59
C LYS A 131 -10.70 -2.95 -34.55
N VAL A 132 -9.77 -2.81 -33.61
CA VAL A 132 -8.67 -3.76 -33.38
C VAL A 132 -8.56 -4.10 -31.91
N GLU A 133 -8.14 -5.33 -31.64
CA GLU A 133 -7.85 -5.79 -30.28
C GLU A 133 -6.67 -5.01 -29.68
N THR A 134 -6.84 -4.55 -28.45
CA THR A 134 -5.92 -3.66 -27.73
C THR A 134 -5.43 -4.28 -26.42
N THR A 135 -4.26 -3.80 -26.00
CA THR A 135 -3.75 -4.04 -24.64
C THR A 135 -3.71 -2.73 -23.89
N ALA A 136 -4.29 -2.71 -22.69
CA ALA A 136 -4.23 -1.59 -21.77
C ALA A 136 -3.17 -1.84 -20.69
N TYR A 137 -2.21 -0.94 -20.54
CA TYR A 137 -1.18 -0.95 -19.51
C TYR A 137 -1.48 0.13 -18.47
N TYR A 138 -1.44 -0.22 -17.20
CA TYR A 138 -1.70 0.67 -16.06
C TYR A 138 -0.43 0.86 -15.25
N TYR A 139 0.24 2.00 -15.41
CA TYR A 139 1.58 2.27 -14.88
C TYR A 139 1.53 3.24 -13.70
N ASN A 140 1.91 2.79 -12.52
CA ASN A 140 2.07 3.64 -11.34
C ASN A 140 3.37 4.45 -11.43
N LEU A 141 3.25 5.77 -11.34
CA LEU A 141 4.34 6.73 -11.58
C LEU A 141 5.32 6.86 -10.39
N ASP A 142 4.95 6.41 -9.19
CA ASP A 142 5.78 6.46 -7.98
C ASP A 142 6.60 5.17 -7.77
N ASP A 143 6.05 4.02 -8.17
CA ASP A 143 6.63 2.69 -7.92
C ASP A 143 7.35 2.07 -9.11
N ASP A 144 7.17 2.65 -10.30
CA ASP A 144 7.60 2.09 -11.58
C ASP A 144 7.07 0.65 -11.77
N LEU A 145 5.81 0.46 -11.41
CA LEU A 145 5.09 -0.81 -11.49
C LEU A 145 3.89 -0.67 -12.41
N PHE A 146 3.65 -1.66 -13.26
CA PHE A 146 2.45 -1.72 -14.06
C PHE A 146 1.85 -3.12 -14.08
N TYR A 147 0.63 -3.21 -14.56
CA TYR A 147 0.01 -4.45 -15.00
C TYR A 147 -0.70 -4.18 -16.33
N HIS A 148 -1.14 -5.24 -17.00
CA HIS A 148 -1.86 -5.08 -18.25
C HIS A 148 -3.15 -5.91 -18.30
N GLU A 149 -4.11 -5.37 -19.04
CA GLU A 149 -5.32 -6.06 -19.47
C GLU A 149 -5.23 -6.26 -20.99
N GLN A 150 -5.24 -7.52 -21.41
CA GLN A 150 -5.05 -7.89 -22.81
C GLN A 150 -6.35 -8.48 -23.35
N GLN A 151 -6.88 -7.90 -24.44
CA GLN A 151 -7.97 -8.54 -25.19
C GLN A 151 -7.46 -9.76 -25.96
N GLU A 152 -8.35 -10.71 -26.25
CA GLU A 152 -7.96 -11.96 -26.91
C GLU A 152 -7.43 -11.68 -28.32
N GLY A 153 -6.16 -12.00 -28.59
CA GLY A 153 -5.51 -11.70 -29.87
C GLY A 153 -4.80 -10.34 -29.93
N ALA A 154 -4.89 -9.51 -28.88
CA ALA A 154 -4.14 -8.24 -28.80
C ALA A 154 -2.63 -8.47 -28.64
N VAL A 155 -1.84 -7.50 -29.09
CA VAL A 155 -0.36 -7.55 -29.04
C VAL A 155 0.17 -7.10 -27.67
N LEU A 156 1.28 -7.70 -27.24
CA LEU A 156 2.09 -7.20 -26.12
C LEU A 156 3.33 -6.50 -26.67
N VAL A 157 3.63 -5.32 -26.11
CA VAL A 157 4.83 -4.56 -26.46
C VAL A 157 5.92 -4.72 -25.40
N GLY A 158 7.16 -4.50 -25.83
CA GLY A 158 8.33 -4.59 -24.95
C GLY A 158 8.37 -3.48 -23.89
N ASN A 159 8.99 -3.79 -22.75
CA ASN A 159 9.12 -2.88 -21.62
C ASN A 159 9.81 -1.56 -21.95
N ASP A 160 10.75 -1.56 -22.89
CA ASP A 160 11.48 -0.34 -23.28
C ASP A 160 10.55 0.66 -23.98
N LEU A 161 9.63 0.17 -24.83
CA LEU A 161 8.62 1.02 -25.46
C LEU A 161 7.65 1.61 -24.43
N ILE A 162 7.23 0.82 -23.43
CA ILE A 162 6.37 1.31 -22.35
C ILE A 162 7.06 2.45 -21.61
N LYS A 163 8.36 2.30 -21.28
CA LYS A 163 9.12 3.36 -20.63
C LYS A 163 9.24 4.61 -21.49
N GLU A 164 9.57 4.47 -22.77
CA GLU A 164 9.66 5.60 -23.70
C GLU A 164 8.33 6.37 -23.78
N LEU A 165 7.19 5.65 -23.83
CA LEU A 165 5.87 6.27 -23.79
C LEU A 165 5.62 7.01 -22.47
N ILE A 166 5.95 6.41 -21.32
CA ILE A 166 5.78 7.04 -20.01
C ILE A 166 6.67 8.28 -19.87
N GLU A 167 7.93 8.23 -20.30
CA GLU A 167 8.85 9.36 -20.27
C GLU A 167 8.37 10.49 -21.20
N THR A 168 7.93 10.15 -22.41
CA THR A 168 7.32 11.10 -23.34
C THR A 168 6.08 11.76 -22.72
N GLY A 169 5.18 10.97 -22.13
CA GLY A 169 3.99 11.48 -21.45
C GLY A 169 4.31 12.39 -20.27
N LYS A 170 5.27 12.02 -19.42
CA LYS A 170 5.75 12.86 -18.31
C LYS A 170 6.27 14.20 -18.82
N SER A 171 7.13 14.19 -19.83
CA SER A 171 7.70 15.41 -20.42
C SER A 171 6.62 16.33 -20.99
N ILE A 172 5.65 15.76 -21.73
CA ILE A 172 4.52 16.52 -22.29
C ILE A 172 3.65 17.10 -21.16
N ARG A 173 3.31 16.31 -20.14
CA ARG A 173 2.56 16.78 -18.97
C ARG A 173 3.25 17.97 -18.31
N ASP A 174 4.56 17.91 -18.13
CA ASP A 174 5.35 18.96 -17.50
C ASP A 174 5.45 20.22 -18.39
N THR A 175 5.42 20.05 -19.73
CA THR A 175 5.39 21.17 -20.69
C THR A 175 4.08 21.97 -20.62
N PHE A 176 2.95 21.28 -20.42
CA PHE A 176 1.63 21.91 -20.38
C PHE A 176 1.13 22.21 -18.95
N ASP A 177 1.86 21.77 -17.91
CA ASP A 177 1.46 21.80 -16.50
C ASP A 177 0.03 21.27 -16.24
N LYS A 178 -0.35 20.23 -16.99
CA LYS A 178 -1.68 19.61 -16.97
C LYS A 178 -1.57 18.13 -17.23
N ASN A 179 -2.53 17.35 -16.71
CA ASN A 179 -2.68 15.96 -17.14
C ASN A 179 -3.15 15.91 -18.58
N MET A 180 -2.50 15.09 -19.41
CA MET A 180 -2.67 15.05 -20.86
C MET A 180 -3.19 13.70 -21.33
N ASP A 181 -4.07 13.76 -22.32
CA ASP A 181 -4.50 12.68 -23.21
C ASP A 181 -3.73 12.84 -24.53
N ILE A 182 -2.92 11.84 -24.88
CA ILE A 182 -1.94 11.89 -25.96
C ILE A 182 -2.22 10.75 -26.94
N GLU A 183 -2.49 11.08 -28.19
CA GLU A 183 -2.51 10.10 -29.29
C GLU A 183 -1.10 9.93 -29.85
N PHE A 184 -0.66 8.69 -30.02
CA PHE A 184 0.67 8.38 -30.52
C PHE A 184 0.68 7.31 -31.61
N ALA A 185 1.75 7.31 -32.39
CA ALA A 185 2.14 6.24 -33.30
C ALA A 185 3.56 5.77 -32.97
N VAL A 186 3.84 4.50 -33.21
CA VAL A 186 5.16 3.90 -33.05
C VAL A 186 5.61 3.35 -34.38
N LYS A 187 6.79 3.75 -34.84
CA LYS A 187 7.42 3.21 -36.06
C LYS A 187 8.90 2.98 -35.81
N ASP A 188 9.36 1.76 -36.10
CA ASP A 188 10.77 1.35 -35.92
C ASP A 188 11.28 1.63 -34.50
N GLY A 189 10.41 1.39 -33.51
CA GLY A 189 10.68 1.63 -32.09
C GLY A 189 10.63 3.09 -31.64
N LYS A 190 10.37 4.06 -32.53
CA LYS A 190 10.28 5.49 -32.17
C LYS A 190 8.83 5.92 -31.94
N VAL A 191 8.59 6.65 -30.86
CA VAL A 191 7.29 7.28 -30.58
C VAL A 191 7.12 8.57 -31.36
N TYR A 192 5.97 8.75 -32.01
CA TYR A 192 5.53 9.98 -32.66
C TYR A 192 4.24 10.49 -32.02
N VAL A 193 4.20 11.78 -31.69
CA VAL A 193 3.03 12.41 -31.07
C VAL A 193 2.10 12.92 -32.16
N LEU A 194 0.89 12.37 -32.22
CA LEU A 194 -0.12 12.71 -33.23
C LEU A 194 -1.05 13.82 -32.74
N GLN A 195 -1.40 13.81 -31.46
CA GLN A 195 -2.27 14.78 -30.81
C GLN A 195 -1.98 14.81 -29.30
N ALA A 196 -2.17 15.96 -28.65
CA ALA A 196 -2.16 16.06 -27.19
C ALA A 196 -3.23 17.07 -26.74
N ARG A 197 -3.99 16.73 -25.71
CA ARG A 197 -5.02 17.59 -25.11
C ARG A 197 -5.12 17.39 -23.60
N PRO A 198 -5.57 18.38 -22.82
CA PRO A 198 -5.81 18.19 -21.39
C PRO A 198 -6.89 17.13 -21.13
N ILE A 199 -6.74 16.36 -20.05
CA ILE A 199 -7.80 15.46 -19.55
C ILE A 199 -8.86 16.30 -18.84
N THR A 200 -9.95 16.62 -19.53
CA THR A 200 -11.04 17.46 -19.00
C THR A 200 -11.96 16.71 -18.03
N THR A 201 -11.92 15.38 -17.96
CA THR A 201 -12.74 14.62 -17.00
C THR A 201 -12.21 14.67 -15.57
N LEU A 202 -10.97 15.09 -15.36
CA LEU A 202 -10.31 15.12 -14.05
C LEU A 202 -10.51 16.46 -13.34
N HIS A 203 -11.74 16.75 -12.94
CA HIS A 203 -12.05 17.88 -12.06
C HIS A 203 -12.20 17.39 -10.61
N TYR A 204 -11.38 17.91 -9.70
CA TYR A 204 -11.43 17.54 -8.29
C TYR A 204 -11.15 18.73 -7.37
N LYS A 205 -11.71 18.67 -6.16
CA LYS A 205 -11.52 19.69 -5.12
C LYS A 205 -10.35 19.39 -4.20
N ARG A 206 -10.05 18.10 -3.99
CA ARG A 206 -8.95 17.66 -3.13
C ARG A 206 -8.27 16.40 -3.66
N LYS A 207 -7.02 16.21 -3.25
CA LYS A 207 -6.27 14.97 -3.47
C LYS A 207 -6.39 14.09 -2.23
N VAL A 208 -6.75 12.83 -2.42
CA VAL A 208 -6.66 11.79 -1.38
C VAL A 208 -5.35 11.04 -1.62
N ILE A 209 -4.42 11.11 -0.67
CA ILE A 209 -3.08 10.54 -0.81
C ILE A 209 -2.98 9.32 0.11
N LEU A 210 -2.99 8.15 -0.50
CA LEU A 210 -2.86 6.88 0.19
C LEU A 210 -1.41 6.45 0.21
N ASP A 211 -0.89 6.10 1.37
CA ASP A 211 0.48 5.68 1.56
C ASP A 211 0.52 4.37 2.36
N ASN A 212 1.30 3.40 1.89
CA ASN A 212 1.44 2.12 2.57
C ASN A 212 2.64 2.04 3.52
N SER A 213 3.36 3.14 3.76
CA SER A 213 4.52 3.15 4.65
C SER A 213 4.13 2.67 6.05
N ASN A 214 4.84 1.65 6.54
CA ASN A 214 4.63 0.98 7.83
C ASN A 214 3.29 0.26 8.05
N ILE A 215 2.14 0.76 7.54
CA ILE A 215 0.82 0.12 7.71
C ILE A 215 0.77 -1.29 7.12
N VAL A 216 1.50 -1.50 6.04
CA VAL A 216 1.66 -2.78 5.35
C VAL A 216 2.40 -3.83 6.19
N GLU A 217 3.21 -3.44 7.20
CA GLU A 217 3.77 -4.39 8.17
C GLU A 217 2.67 -4.93 9.11
N SER A 218 1.58 -4.18 9.29
CA SER A 218 0.44 -4.60 10.10
C SER A 218 -0.57 -5.37 9.26
N TYR A 219 -0.83 -4.90 8.04
CA TYR A 219 -1.83 -5.47 7.13
C TYR A 219 -1.19 -5.75 5.76
N PRO A 220 -0.31 -6.76 5.67
CA PRO A 220 0.36 -7.07 4.41
C PRO A 220 -0.63 -7.66 3.40
N GLY A 221 -0.42 -7.31 2.13
CA GLY A 221 -1.20 -7.80 1.01
C GLY A 221 -2.70 -7.52 1.16
N ILE A 222 -3.51 -8.46 0.69
CA ILE A 222 -4.96 -8.36 0.72
C ILE A 222 -5.48 -8.55 2.14
N SER A 223 -6.31 -7.61 2.61
CA SER A 223 -7.02 -7.68 3.88
C SER A 223 -8.52 -7.74 3.63
N LEU A 224 -9.23 -8.72 4.20
CA LEU A 224 -10.65 -8.94 3.91
C LEU A 224 -11.57 -7.87 4.54
N PRO A 225 -12.81 -7.70 4.03
CA PRO A 225 -13.75 -6.65 4.45
C PRO A 225 -13.95 -6.51 5.96
N LEU A 226 -13.96 -7.63 6.71
CA LEU A 226 -14.13 -7.56 8.16
C LEU A 226 -12.93 -6.89 8.83
N THR A 227 -11.71 -7.23 8.41
CA THR A 227 -10.48 -6.59 8.89
C THR A 227 -10.48 -5.12 8.51
N GLN A 228 -10.80 -4.77 7.26
CA GLN A 228 -10.82 -3.38 6.79
C GLN A 228 -11.79 -2.51 7.60
N SER A 229 -13.03 -2.97 7.78
CA SER A 229 -14.04 -2.23 8.54
C SER A 229 -13.69 -2.13 10.03
N PHE A 230 -13.18 -3.20 10.63
CA PHE A 230 -12.69 -3.21 12.01
C PHE A 230 -11.57 -2.20 12.24
N VAL A 231 -10.53 -2.20 11.39
CA VAL A 231 -9.37 -1.32 11.61
C VAL A 231 -9.72 0.14 11.37
N ARG A 232 -10.63 0.43 10.44
CA ARG A 232 -11.14 1.80 10.22
C ARG A 232 -11.83 2.36 11.46
N GLU A 233 -12.67 1.56 12.11
CA GLU A 233 -13.33 1.90 13.37
C GLU A 233 -12.32 2.13 14.50
N ILE A 234 -11.41 1.18 14.73
CA ILE A 234 -10.41 1.28 15.79
C ILE A 234 -9.50 2.51 15.63
N TYR A 235 -9.01 2.79 14.42
CA TYR A 235 -8.19 3.96 14.17
C TYR A 235 -8.97 5.25 14.40
N ARG A 236 -10.22 5.35 13.93
CA ARG A 236 -11.08 6.51 14.21
C ARG A 236 -11.14 6.79 15.70
N ASP A 237 -11.49 5.79 16.50
CA ASP A 237 -11.79 6.00 17.92
C ASP A 237 -10.54 6.24 18.76
N ILE A 238 -9.43 5.56 18.46
CA ILE A 238 -8.14 5.81 19.14
C ILE A 238 -7.65 7.24 18.83
N PHE A 239 -7.67 7.69 17.58
CA PHE A 239 -7.20 9.04 17.22
C PHE A 239 -8.13 10.12 17.76
N ARG A 240 -9.44 9.90 17.72
CA ARG A 240 -10.44 10.79 18.34
C ARG A 240 -10.19 10.94 19.84
N ALA A 241 -9.98 9.83 20.55
CA ALA A 241 -9.67 9.83 21.98
C ALA A 241 -8.33 10.54 22.27
N MET A 242 -7.29 10.26 21.48
CA MET A 242 -5.97 10.89 21.63
C MET A 242 -6.05 12.41 21.46
N VAL A 243 -6.72 12.91 20.41
CA VAL A 243 -6.85 14.36 20.18
C VAL A 243 -7.65 14.99 21.30
N LEU A 244 -8.73 14.34 21.78
CA LEU A 244 -9.47 14.83 22.94
C LEU A 244 -8.59 14.89 24.19
N ARG A 245 -7.76 13.86 24.42
CA ARG A 245 -6.82 13.78 25.56
C ARG A 245 -5.78 14.90 25.54
N LEU A 246 -5.26 15.24 24.37
CA LEU A 246 -4.21 16.26 24.21
C LEU A 246 -4.76 17.69 24.21
N THR A 247 -5.95 17.89 23.65
CA THR A 247 -6.52 19.23 23.42
C THR A 247 -7.58 19.65 24.45
N GLY A 248 -8.26 18.70 25.09
CA GLY A 248 -9.44 18.96 25.92
C GLY A 248 -10.63 19.56 25.17
N ASN A 249 -10.56 19.73 23.84
CA ASN A 249 -11.49 20.53 23.07
C ASN A 249 -12.45 19.67 22.24
N LYS A 250 -13.64 19.42 22.79
CA LYS A 250 -14.70 18.64 22.12
C LYS A 250 -15.17 19.25 20.80
N LYS A 251 -15.15 20.59 20.65
CA LYS A 251 -15.56 21.26 19.40
C LYS A 251 -14.56 21.01 18.28
N LEU A 252 -13.26 21.06 18.61
CA LEU A 252 -12.18 20.72 17.70
C LEU A 252 -12.28 19.27 17.24
N VAL A 253 -12.45 18.34 18.19
CA VAL A 253 -12.63 16.91 17.88
C VAL A 253 -13.80 16.70 16.92
N LYS A 254 -14.96 17.34 17.17
CA LYS A 254 -16.11 17.27 16.25
C LYS A 254 -15.79 17.83 14.85
N LYS A 255 -14.99 18.90 14.76
CA LYS A 255 -14.58 19.48 13.47
C LYS A 255 -13.66 18.54 12.67
N MET A 256 -12.89 17.70 13.36
CA MET A 256 -11.95 16.74 12.76
C MET A 256 -12.55 15.34 12.56
N GLU A 257 -13.86 15.15 12.73
CA GLU A 257 -14.49 13.82 12.67
C GLU A 257 -14.20 13.09 11.33
N LEU A 258 -14.27 13.80 10.20
CA LEU A 258 -13.93 13.24 8.89
C LEU A 258 -12.44 12.85 8.76
N VAL A 259 -11.54 13.54 9.48
CA VAL A 259 -10.11 13.18 9.53
C VAL A 259 -9.96 11.85 10.26
N PHE A 260 -10.63 11.68 11.40
CA PHE A 260 -10.55 10.45 12.19
C PHE A 260 -11.16 9.25 11.46
N GLN A 261 -12.30 9.43 10.81
CA GLN A 261 -12.97 8.38 10.03
C GLN A 261 -12.12 7.82 8.89
N ASN A 262 -11.19 8.63 8.38
CA ASN A 262 -10.36 8.30 7.22
C ASN A 262 -8.86 8.25 7.59
N MET A 263 -8.49 7.96 8.85
CA MET A 263 -7.07 7.77 9.20
C MET A 263 -6.41 6.61 8.45
N VAL A 264 -7.21 5.58 8.18
CA VAL A 264 -6.89 4.45 7.30
C VAL A 264 -8.03 4.27 6.31
N THR A 265 -7.71 3.79 5.12
CA THR A 265 -8.70 3.48 4.09
C THR A 265 -8.23 2.33 3.21
N GLU A 266 -9.16 1.71 2.53
CA GLU A 266 -8.97 0.56 1.66
C GLU A 266 -8.89 0.98 0.19
N ALA A 267 -7.96 0.39 -0.56
CA ALA A 267 -7.93 0.47 -2.01
C ALA A 267 -7.44 -0.87 -2.59
N ASN A 268 -8.19 -1.43 -3.53
CA ASN A 268 -7.90 -2.70 -4.20
C ASN A 268 -7.62 -3.82 -3.18
N GLY A 269 -8.47 -3.93 -2.15
CA GLY A 269 -8.37 -4.94 -1.10
C GLY A 269 -7.22 -4.75 -0.11
N ARG A 270 -6.49 -3.64 -0.14
CA ARG A 270 -5.31 -3.35 0.71
C ARG A 270 -5.56 -2.14 1.59
N VAL A 271 -4.96 -2.11 2.77
CA VAL A 271 -5.10 -1.02 3.74
C VAL A 271 -3.97 -0.02 3.59
N TYR A 272 -4.32 1.27 3.54
CA TYR A 272 -3.40 2.40 3.45
C TYR A 272 -3.68 3.41 4.56
N TYR A 273 -2.68 4.22 4.88
CA TYR A 273 -2.92 5.49 5.55
C TYR A 273 -3.41 6.52 4.55
N ASP A 274 -4.43 7.31 4.91
CA ASP A 274 -4.61 8.62 4.29
C ASP A 274 -3.60 9.57 4.94
N ILE A 275 -2.50 9.83 4.25
CA ILE A 275 -1.37 10.53 4.84
C ILE A 275 -1.68 12.00 5.12
N THR A 276 -2.62 12.60 4.38
CA THR A 276 -3.10 13.97 4.62
C THR A 276 -3.78 14.07 5.99
N ASN A 277 -4.57 13.05 6.36
CA ASN A 277 -5.23 13.02 7.68
C ASN A 277 -4.23 12.88 8.83
N TRP A 278 -3.14 12.14 8.64
CA TRP A 278 -2.03 12.11 9.58
C TRP A 278 -1.37 13.48 9.74
N TYR A 279 -1.11 14.19 8.63
CA TYR A 279 -0.56 15.54 8.69
C TYR A 279 -1.50 16.54 9.38
N ASN A 280 -2.81 16.42 9.16
CA ASN A 280 -3.82 17.20 9.89
C ASN A 280 -3.79 16.96 11.40
N VAL A 281 -3.55 15.72 11.85
CA VAL A 281 -3.39 15.41 13.29
C VAL A 281 -2.05 15.95 13.82
N LEU A 282 -0.96 15.75 13.09
CA LEU A 282 0.38 16.23 13.49
C LEU A 282 0.47 17.76 13.50
N SER A 283 -0.33 18.46 12.69
CA SER A 283 -0.38 19.92 12.65
C SER A 283 -0.88 20.54 13.97
N LEU A 284 -1.56 19.75 14.82
CA LEU A 284 -2.00 20.16 16.15
C LEU A 284 -0.84 20.34 17.14
N VAL A 285 0.30 19.69 16.88
CA VAL A 285 1.46 19.71 17.77
C VAL A 285 2.31 20.96 17.50
N PRO A 286 2.85 21.64 18.53
CA PRO A 286 3.81 22.73 18.34
C PRO A 286 5.04 22.27 17.53
N PHE A 287 5.59 23.16 16.69
CA PHE A 287 6.72 22.87 15.80
C PHE A 287 6.48 21.71 14.82
N SER A 288 5.21 21.52 14.41
CA SER A 288 4.76 20.42 13.55
C SER A 288 5.63 20.20 12.31
N GLY A 289 6.14 21.24 11.66
CA GLY A 289 7.02 21.10 10.49
C GLY A 289 8.25 20.21 10.74
N LYS A 290 8.94 20.37 11.88
CA LYS A 290 10.08 19.51 12.24
C LYS A 290 9.63 18.10 12.62
N ILE A 291 8.50 17.99 13.32
CA ILE A 291 7.95 16.70 13.77
C ILE A 291 7.52 15.85 12.58
N ILE A 292 6.86 16.45 11.58
CA ILE A 292 6.43 15.78 10.36
C ILE A 292 7.64 15.21 9.62
N SER A 293 8.71 15.98 9.45
CA SER A 293 9.94 15.48 8.80
C SER A 293 10.54 14.28 9.52
N VAL A 294 10.64 14.31 10.84
CA VAL A 294 11.16 13.19 11.64
C VAL A 294 10.23 11.97 11.54
N TRP A 295 8.91 12.20 11.59
CA TRP A 295 7.91 11.15 11.48
C TRP A 295 7.93 10.47 10.10
N GLN A 296 8.05 11.23 9.01
CA GLN A 296 8.17 10.72 7.65
C GLN A 296 9.38 9.79 7.51
N GLU A 297 10.54 10.19 8.04
CA GLU A 297 11.76 9.36 8.02
C GLU A 297 11.60 8.07 8.81
N MET A 298 10.97 8.12 9.98
CA MET A 298 10.76 6.95 10.82
C MET A 298 9.82 5.93 10.19
N LEU A 299 8.77 6.38 9.49
CA LEU A 299 7.85 5.50 8.79
C LEU A 299 8.39 5.00 7.44
N GLY A 300 9.46 5.60 6.92
CA GLY A 300 10.00 5.29 5.61
C GLY A 300 9.17 5.87 4.46
N VAL A 301 8.50 7.00 4.69
CA VAL A 301 7.74 7.72 3.67
C VAL A 301 8.71 8.22 2.60
N ARG A 302 8.54 7.73 1.37
CA ARG A 302 9.43 8.07 0.24
C ARG A 302 9.20 9.48 -0.28
N ASN A 303 7.95 9.81 -0.62
CA ASN A 303 7.59 11.14 -1.05
C ASN A 303 7.15 11.98 0.17
N LYS A 304 7.92 13.05 0.43
CA LYS A 304 7.80 13.91 1.62
C LYS A 304 6.88 15.12 1.42
N ASP A 305 6.14 15.21 0.32
CA ASP A 305 5.19 16.30 0.08
C ASP A 305 4.12 16.32 1.19
N VAL A 306 3.89 17.50 1.76
CA VAL A 306 2.97 17.70 2.88
C VAL A 306 1.77 18.51 2.41
N SER A 307 0.58 17.93 2.56
CA SER A 307 -0.69 18.61 2.40
C SER A 307 -1.40 18.67 3.75
N ILE A 308 -1.86 19.85 4.15
CA ILE A 308 -2.57 20.10 5.42
C ILE A 308 -3.79 20.95 5.11
N ASP A 309 -4.96 20.40 5.41
CA ASP A 309 -6.25 21.09 5.26
C ASP A 309 -6.69 21.76 6.56
N PHE A 310 -6.02 21.43 7.67
CA PHE A 310 -6.41 21.85 9.00
C PHE A 310 -5.35 22.73 9.69
N CYS A 311 -5.73 23.97 9.95
CA CYS A 311 -4.93 24.93 10.72
C CYS A 311 -5.52 25.16 12.12
N THR A 312 -4.68 25.09 13.14
CA THR A 312 -5.01 25.46 14.52
C THR A 312 -4.38 26.78 14.93
N GLY A 313 -5.08 27.49 15.83
CA GLY A 313 -4.61 28.71 16.45
C GLY A 313 -3.42 28.49 17.39
N PHE A 314 -2.75 29.59 17.72
CA PHE A 314 -1.61 29.59 18.63
C PHE A 314 -1.98 29.05 20.03
N PHE A 315 -3.15 29.41 20.55
CA PHE A 315 -3.59 28.99 21.88
C PHE A 315 -3.81 27.49 21.98
N GLU A 316 -4.42 26.88 20.95
CA GLU A 316 -4.58 25.42 20.90
C GLU A 316 -3.22 24.72 20.88
N LYS A 317 -2.27 25.20 20.06
CA LYS A 317 -0.92 24.63 20.00
C LYS A 317 -0.18 24.79 21.32
N ALA A 318 -0.32 25.93 22.00
CA ALA A 318 0.24 26.15 23.33
C ALA A 318 -0.37 25.21 24.37
N HIS A 319 -1.69 25.01 24.34
CA HIS A 319 -2.36 24.06 25.22
C HIS A 319 -1.87 22.63 24.98
N VAL A 320 -1.80 22.20 23.71
CA VAL A 320 -1.25 20.90 23.31
C VAL A 320 0.19 20.75 23.80
N LEU A 321 1.02 21.81 23.71
CA LEU A 321 2.39 21.78 24.25
C LEU A 321 2.41 21.48 25.76
N PHE A 322 1.60 22.19 26.56
CA PHE A 322 1.55 21.97 28.01
C PHE A 322 1.00 20.58 28.36
N SER A 323 -0.05 20.14 27.69
CA SER A 323 -0.57 18.78 27.80
C SER A 323 0.50 17.76 27.45
N PHE A 324 1.24 17.98 26.37
CA PHE A 324 2.30 17.10 25.93
C PHE A 324 3.45 17.02 26.95
N LEU A 325 3.89 18.15 27.51
CA LEU A 325 4.90 18.17 28.59
C LEU A 325 4.43 17.44 29.85
N LYS A 326 3.14 17.53 30.18
CA LYS A 326 2.52 16.73 31.26
C LYS A 326 2.60 15.24 30.91
N TYR A 327 2.20 14.85 29.71
CA TYR A 327 2.22 13.45 29.29
C TYR A 327 3.62 12.86 29.19
N LEU A 328 4.63 13.61 28.77
CA LEU A 328 6.02 13.17 28.86
C LEU A 328 6.39 12.69 30.27
N ARG A 329 5.81 13.25 31.33
CA ARG A 329 6.04 12.79 32.71
C ARG A 329 5.18 11.59 33.08
N VAL A 330 3.87 11.61 32.79
CA VAL A 330 2.92 10.62 33.32
C VAL A 330 2.77 9.37 32.45
N THR A 331 3.17 9.39 31.18
CA THR A 331 2.99 8.28 30.22
C THR A 331 3.43 6.92 30.76
N PRO A 332 4.60 6.75 31.42
CA PRO A 332 4.97 5.44 31.96
C PRO A 332 3.94 4.85 32.94
N LYS A 333 3.39 5.69 33.84
CA LYS A 333 2.40 5.26 34.82
C LYS A 333 1.04 4.97 34.16
N GLU A 334 0.66 5.76 33.16
CA GLU A 334 -0.59 5.53 32.42
C GLU A 334 -0.51 4.25 31.55
N MET A 335 0.66 3.96 30.96
CA MET A 335 0.90 2.69 30.26
C MET A 335 0.84 1.47 31.21
N GLU A 336 1.35 1.61 32.44
CA GLU A 336 1.26 0.58 33.46
C GLU A 336 -0.19 0.31 33.86
N LYS A 337 -0.97 1.35 34.15
CA LYS A 337 -2.42 1.24 34.44
C LYS A 337 -3.20 0.58 33.30
N LEU A 338 -2.93 0.97 32.05
CA LEU A 338 -3.54 0.35 30.88
C LEU A 338 -3.26 -1.16 30.87
N ASN A 339 -2.00 -1.53 31.09
CA ASN A 339 -1.60 -2.93 31.09
C ASN A 339 -2.22 -3.73 32.26
N GLU A 340 -2.27 -3.18 33.47
CA GLU A 340 -2.92 -3.82 34.62
C GLU A 340 -4.41 -4.06 34.34
N LYS A 341 -5.10 -3.04 33.82
CA LYS A 341 -6.51 -3.16 33.45
C LYS A 341 -6.70 -4.22 32.36
N PHE A 342 -5.84 -4.23 31.34
CA PHE A 342 -5.89 -5.25 30.28
C PHE A 342 -5.71 -6.67 30.81
N ILE A 343 -4.70 -6.90 31.66
CA ILE A 343 -4.45 -8.22 32.26
C ILE A 343 -5.64 -8.70 33.07
N LYS A 344 -6.35 -7.79 33.77
CA LYS A 344 -7.54 -8.11 34.55
C LYS A 344 -8.74 -8.47 33.67
N LEU A 345 -9.00 -7.71 32.60
CA LEU A 345 -10.21 -7.87 31.78
C LEU A 345 -10.08 -8.95 30.70
N TYR A 346 -8.87 -9.22 30.22
CA TYR A 346 -8.65 -10.16 29.12
C TYR A 346 -9.23 -11.57 29.35
N PRO A 347 -9.03 -12.23 30.52
CA PRO A 347 -9.62 -13.54 30.79
C PRO A 347 -11.16 -13.52 30.82
N GLU A 348 -11.73 -12.42 31.31
CA GLU A 348 -13.18 -12.23 31.40
C GLU A 348 -13.81 -12.16 30.01
N TYR A 349 -13.25 -11.36 29.09
CA TYR A 349 -13.74 -11.31 27.71
C TYR A 349 -13.66 -12.66 27.02
N ILE A 350 -12.53 -13.38 27.14
CA ILE A 350 -12.40 -14.72 26.56
C ILE A 350 -13.48 -15.65 27.10
N HIS A 351 -13.72 -15.65 28.42
CA HIS A 351 -14.75 -16.47 29.04
C HIS A 351 -16.17 -16.11 28.52
N ARG A 352 -16.47 -14.83 28.37
CA ARG A 352 -17.75 -14.36 27.82
C ARG A 352 -17.95 -14.81 26.37
N VAL A 353 -16.93 -14.71 25.52
CA VAL A 353 -16.99 -15.21 24.13
C VAL A 353 -17.17 -16.73 24.09
N GLN A 354 -16.49 -17.47 24.97
CA GLN A 354 -16.65 -18.93 25.06
C GLN A 354 -18.09 -19.32 25.41
N LYS A 355 -18.70 -18.64 26.39
CA LYS A 355 -20.05 -18.93 26.88
C LYS A 355 -21.16 -18.55 25.89
N ASN A 356 -21.00 -17.45 25.15
CA ASN A 356 -22.04 -16.93 24.27
C ASN A 356 -22.04 -17.64 22.90
N ALA A 357 -23.21 -18.01 22.41
CA ALA A 357 -23.38 -18.60 21.06
C ALA A 357 -24.22 -17.70 20.12
N ASN A 358 -24.96 -16.74 20.67
CA ASN A 358 -25.80 -15.82 19.90
C ASN A 358 -24.97 -14.67 19.30
N ILE A 359 -25.27 -14.28 18.06
CA ILE A 359 -24.58 -13.21 17.33
C ILE A 359 -24.65 -11.87 18.08
N LYS A 360 -25.82 -11.50 18.61
CA LYS A 360 -26.02 -10.25 19.36
C LYS A 360 -25.17 -10.21 20.63
N ASP A 361 -25.16 -11.30 21.40
CA ASP A 361 -24.36 -11.36 22.64
C ASP A 361 -22.86 -11.39 22.36
N LEU A 362 -22.44 -11.98 21.24
CA LEU A 362 -21.06 -11.97 20.78
C LEU A 362 -20.60 -10.57 20.36
N LEU A 363 -21.44 -9.83 19.63
CA LEU A 363 -21.18 -8.43 19.28
C LEU A 363 -21.22 -7.51 20.51
N GLN A 364 -22.08 -7.79 21.49
CA GLN A 364 -22.07 -7.03 22.74
C GLN A 364 -20.74 -7.17 23.48
N VAL A 365 -20.10 -8.34 23.46
CA VAL A 365 -18.74 -8.48 24.03
C VAL A 365 -17.73 -7.61 23.28
N TYR A 366 -17.87 -7.49 21.95
CA TYR A 366 -17.04 -6.59 21.16
C TYR A 366 -17.28 -5.12 21.52
N ASP A 367 -18.54 -4.68 21.58
CA ASP A 367 -18.90 -3.31 21.92
C ASP A 367 -18.40 -2.94 23.33
N ASP A 368 -18.49 -3.87 24.30
CA ASP A 368 -17.94 -3.66 25.65
C ASP A 368 -16.40 -3.51 25.66
N ILE A 369 -15.69 -4.29 24.83
CA ILE A 369 -14.23 -4.13 24.65
C ILE A 369 -13.92 -2.74 24.11
N GLU A 370 -14.69 -2.30 23.12
CA GLU A 370 -14.57 -0.97 22.52
C GLU A 370 -14.80 0.13 23.56
N GLU A 371 -15.89 0.07 24.34
CA GLU A 371 -16.20 1.08 25.35
C GLU A 371 -15.20 1.09 26.53
N GLU A 372 -14.73 -0.07 26.98
CA GLU A 372 -13.92 -0.18 28.20
C GLU A 372 -12.41 -0.03 27.98
N LEU A 373 -11.90 -0.47 26.83
CA LEU A 373 -10.45 -0.48 26.52
C LEU A 373 -10.02 0.62 25.55
N ILE A 374 -10.79 0.94 24.50
CA ILE A 374 -10.35 1.90 23.47
C ILE A 374 -10.07 3.31 24.03
N PRO A 375 -10.90 3.89 24.91
CA PRO A 375 -10.62 5.20 25.50
C PRO A 375 -9.32 5.28 26.32
N LEU A 376 -8.77 4.12 26.69
CA LEU A 376 -7.51 4.00 27.41
C LEU A 376 -6.35 3.65 26.47
N TRP A 377 -6.63 3.19 25.25
CA TRP A 377 -5.62 2.73 24.30
C TRP A 377 -4.89 3.86 23.60
N ASP A 378 -5.47 5.05 23.57
CA ASP A 378 -4.88 6.25 22.98
C ASP A 378 -3.55 6.68 23.63
N ILE A 379 -3.33 6.32 24.90
CA ILE A 379 -2.03 6.52 25.57
C ILE A 379 -0.88 5.76 24.87
N THR A 380 -1.18 4.71 24.12
CA THR A 380 -0.16 3.97 23.35
C THR A 380 0.45 4.84 22.24
N LEU A 381 -0.34 5.70 21.59
CA LEU A 381 0.15 6.66 20.60
C LEU A 381 1.01 7.75 21.25
N VAL A 382 0.63 8.19 22.44
CA VAL A 382 1.44 9.12 23.24
C VAL A 382 2.75 8.47 23.68
N ASN A 383 2.73 7.17 24.01
CA ASN A 383 3.93 6.39 24.32
C ASN A 383 4.85 6.22 23.11
N ASP A 384 4.32 6.05 21.89
CA ASP A 384 5.13 6.00 20.69
C ASP A 384 5.93 7.30 20.49
N MET A 385 5.26 8.46 20.61
CA MET A 385 5.94 9.75 20.56
C MET A 385 6.95 9.93 21.70
N TYR A 386 6.62 9.50 22.91
CA TYR A 386 7.54 9.47 24.05
C TYR A 386 8.80 8.63 23.74
N ALA A 387 8.62 7.42 23.21
CA ALA A 387 9.71 6.52 22.85
C ALA A 387 10.58 7.14 21.76
N PHE A 388 9.98 7.77 20.76
CA PHE A 388 10.72 8.43 19.66
C PHE A 388 11.60 9.58 20.17
N ILE A 389 11.05 10.47 20.99
CA ILE A 389 11.81 11.62 21.51
C ILE A 389 12.99 11.15 22.35
N TYR A 390 12.75 10.27 23.33
CA TYR A 390 13.83 9.82 24.20
C TYR A 390 14.87 8.97 23.46
N THR A 391 14.46 8.19 22.45
CA THR A 391 15.39 7.45 21.58
C THR A 391 16.24 8.39 20.73
N HIS A 392 15.65 9.43 20.13
CA HIS A 392 16.41 10.42 19.35
C HIS A 392 17.39 11.21 20.23
N LEU A 393 16.96 11.63 21.42
CA LEU A 393 17.80 12.38 22.36
C LEU A 393 18.94 11.51 22.93
N ALA A 394 18.70 10.23 23.20
CA ALA A 394 19.70 9.31 23.71
C ALA A 394 20.66 8.81 22.60
N GLY A 395 20.14 8.53 21.40
CA GLY A 395 20.87 7.93 20.28
C GLY A 395 21.99 8.80 19.72
N LYS A 396 21.95 10.13 19.93
CA LYS A 396 23.06 11.04 19.58
C LYS A 396 24.32 10.82 20.42
N ARG A 397 24.23 10.14 21.57
CA ARG A 397 25.35 9.98 22.51
C ARG A 397 25.62 8.52 22.92
N HIS A 398 24.62 7.63 22.87
CA HIS A 398 24.72 6.25 23.35
C HIS A 398 23.95 5.23 22.46
N PRO A 399 24.32 5.03 21.18
CA PRO A 399 23.58 4.14 20.27
C PRO A 399 23.60 2.67 20.74
N ASP A 400 24.74 2.19 21.24
CA ASP A 400 24.91 0.78 21.64
C ASP A 400 24.08 0.42 22.89
N GLU A 401 23.93 1.34 23.85
CA GLU A 401 23.16 1.11 25.08
C GLU A 401 21.65 0.99 24.85
N ILE A 402 21.13 1.63 23.78
CA ILE A 402 19.71 1.57 23.40
C ILE A 402 19.40 0.24 22.71
N SER A 403 20.35 -0.29 21.93
CA SER A 403 20.19 -1.58 21.25
C SER A 403 20.13 -2.76 22.21
N ASP A 404 20.64 -2.60 23.43
CA ASP A 404 20.83 -3.65 24.43
C ASP A 404 19.58 -3.83 25.34
N ILE A 405 18.39 -3.98 24.74
CA ILE A 405 17.12 -4.24 25.47
C ILE A 405 16.92 -5.76 25.57
N LYS A 406 17.60 -6.36 26.55
CA LYS A 406 17.71 -7.81 26.74
C LYS A 406 16.42 -8.58 27.08
N ASP A 407 15.30 -7.87 27.25
CA ASP A 407 14.01 -8.49 27.59
C ASP A 407 12.84 -7.83 26.85
N LEU A 408 12.96 -7.75 25.52
CA LEU A 408 11.83 -7.40 24.66
C LEU A 408 10.71 -8.44 24.86
N GLU A 409 9.51 -7.99 25.23
CA GLU A 409 8.32 -8.84 25.39
C GLU A 409 8.05 -9.71 24.13
N SER A 410 8.42 -9.21 22.95
CA SER A 410 8.31 -9.92 21.67
C SER A 410 9.22 -11.15 21.53
N MET A 411 10.27 -11.29 22.34
CA MET A 411 11.16 -12.46 22.33
C MET A 411 10.66 -13.61 23.23
N ARG A 412 9.71 -13.36 24.15
CA ARG A 412 9.16 -14.40 25.02
C ARG A 412 8.46 -15.54 24.24
N PRO A 413 7.61 -15.26 23.24
CA PRO A 413 7.05 -16.31 22.37
C PRO A 413 8.13 -17.15 21.68
N VAL A 414 9.28 -16.55 21.33
CA VAL A 414 10.37 -17.25 20.66
C VAL A 414 11.10 -18.19 21.62
N ARG A 415 11.40 -17.71 22.84
CA ARG A 415 12.05 -18.51 23.89
C ARG A 415 11.18 -19.70 24.31
N GLU A 416 9.88 -19.49 24.48
CA GLU A 416 8.92 -20.56 24.81
C GLU A 416 8.75 -21.54 23.66
N LEU A 417 8.77 -21.07 22.40
CA LEU A 417 8.74 -21.96 21.25
C LEU A 417 10.01 -22.82 21.16
N ASN A 418 11.17 -22.29 21.54
CA ASN A 418 12.42 -23.07 21.63
C ASN A 418 12.32 -24.18 22.66
N SER A 419 11.76 -23.87 23.83
CA SER A 419 11.47 -24.85 24.88
C SER A 419 10.54 -25.94 24.34
N LEU A 420 9.53 -25.57 23.57
CA LEU A 420 8.58 -26.51 22.95
C LEU A 420 9.25 -27.41 21.91
N ILE A 421 10.07 -26.84 21.01
CA ILE A 421 10.84 -27.61 19.99
C ILE A 421 11.80 -28.57 20.67
N ARG A 422 12.53 -28.12 21.70
CA ARG A 422 13.46 -28.98 22.45
C ARG A 422 12.75 -30.16 23.11
N THR A 423 11.62 -29.91 23.79
CA THR A 423 10.80 -30.98 24.37
C THR A 423 10.28 -31.94 23.30
N ALA A 424 9.86 -31.43 22.13
CA ALA A 424 9.47 -32.28 21.02
C ALA A 424 10.62 -33.16 20.52
N SER A 425 11.83 -32.62 20.37
CA SER A 425 13.03 -33.35 19.93
C SER A 425 13.47 -34.42 20.93
N GLU A 426 13.38 -34.14 22.23
CA GLU A 426 13.83 -35.06 23.30
C GLU A 426 12.78 -36.12 23.66
N ARG A 427 11.49 -35.76 23.67
CA ARG A 427 10.40 -36.61 24.21
C ARG A 427 9.36 -37.01 23.16
N GLY A 428 9.40 -36.42 21.97
CA GLY A 428 8.39 -36.58 20.93
C GLY A 428 7.14 -35.73 21.16
N ILE A 429 6.48 -35.36 20.05
CA ILE A 429 5.24 -34.55 20.04
C ILE A 429 4.03 -35.24 20.68
N LYS A 430 4.07 -36.56 20.86
CA LYS A 430 3.00 -37.32 21.51
C LYS A 430 3.16 -37.38 23.03
N SER A 431 4.26 -36.86 23.58
CA SER A 431 4.50 -36.87 25.03
C SER A 431 3.52 -35.96 25.77
N GLY A 432 3.11 -36.36 26.98
CA GLY A 432 2.25 -35.54 27.84
C GLY A 432 2.90 -34.21 28.24
N GLU A 433 4.24 -34.15 28.33
CA GLU A 433 4.98 -32.92 28.59
C GLU A 433 4.85 -31.93 27.42
N TYR A 434 5.04 -32.40 26.19
CA TYR A 434 4.84 -31.57 25.00
C TYR A 434 3.41 -31.04 24.93
N GLN A 435 2.40 -31.88 25.14
CA GLN A 435 0.99 -31.47 25.07
C GLN A 435 0.67 -30.37 26.09
N LYS A 436 1.15 -30.50 27.33
CA LYS A 436 0.98 -29.44 28.36
C LYS A 436 1.67 -28.13 27.97
N LYS A 437 2.92 -28.19 27.48
CA LYS A 437 3.65 -26.99 27.03
C LYS A 437 2.98 -26.35 25.82
N ARG A 438 2.49 -27.15 24.88
CA ARG A 438 1.76 -26.72 23.69
C ARG A 438 0.48 -25.97 24.05
N GLU A 439 -0.34 -26.52 24.95
CA GLU A 439 -1.53 -25.82 25.44
C GLU A 439 -1.18 -24.51 26.13
N SER A 440 -0.13 -24.50 26.97
CA SER A 440 0.35 -23.27 27.61
C SER A 440 0.79 -22.22 26.58
N TYR A 441 1.49 -22.65 25.53
CA TYR A 441 1.94 -21.79 24.44
C TYR A 441 0.74 -21.18 23.69
N ILE A 442 -0.21 -22.01 23.27
CA ILE A 442 -1.42 -21.55 22.57
C ILE A 442 -2.21 -20.59 23.44
N ASN A 443 -2.36 -20.87 24.73
CA ASN A 443 -3.08 -19.99 25.64
C ASN A 443 -2.44 -18.61 25.76
N LYS A 444 -1.10 -18.54 25.88
CA LYS A 444 -0.37 -17.27 26.07
C LYS A 444 -0.09 -16.51 24.77
N TYR A 445 0.21 -17.24 23.70
CA TYR A 445 0.82 -16.74 22.46
C TYR A 445 0.17 -17.30 21.18
N GLY A 446 -0.97 -17.99 21.27
CA GLY A 446 -1.57 -18.67 20.12
C GLY A 446 -1.95 -17.76 18.95
N ASP A 447 -2.05 -16.45 19.17
CA ASP A 447 -2.32 -15.43 18.15
C ASP A 447 -1.05 -14.75 17.61
N ARG A 448 0.14 -15.10 18.12
CA ARG A 448 1.44 -14.59 17.65
C ARG A 448 1.91 -15.40 16.45
N CYS A 449 1.64 -14.89 15.26
CA CYS A 449 1.93 -15.53 13.98
C CYS A 449 2.23 -14.47 12.90
N LEU A 450 2.63 -14.90 11.70
CA LEU A 450 2.60 -14.04 10.52
C LEU A 450 1.19 -13.47 10.32
N GLU A 451 1.10 -12.22 9.87
CA GLU A 451 -0.17 -11.54 9.60
C GLU A 451 -1.14 -11.50 10.80
N GLU A 452 -0.62 -11.48 12.03
CA GLU A 452 -1.41 -11.59 13.28
C GLU A 452 -2.50 -10.51 13.46
N LEU A 453 -2.37 -9.37 12.79
CA LEU A 453 -3.33 -8.25 12.82
C LEU A 453 -4.37 -8.32 11.71
N LYS A 454 -4.47 -9.42 10.95
CA LYS A 454 -5.59 -9.64 10.04
C LYS A 454 -6.56 -10.62 10.68
N LEU A 455 -7.84 -10.24 10.84
CA LEU A 455 -8.84 -11.08 11.52
C LEU A 455 -9.00 -12.44 10.81
N GLU A 456 -8.86 -12.47 9.49
CA GLU A 456 -8.93 -13.67 8.68
C GLU A 456 -7.74 -14.61 8.86
N THR A 457 -6.63 -14.20 9.49
CA THR A 457 -5.44 -15.04 9.65
C THR A 457 -5.73 -16.29 10.47
N ARG A 458 -5.24 -17.44 9.99
CA ARG A 458 -5.22 -18.68 10.79
C ARG A 458 -4.04 -18.62 11.76
N THR A 459 -4.35 -18.75 13.04
CA THR A 459 -3.39 -18.64 14.14
C THR A 459 -3.23 -19.99 14.84
N TYR A 460 -2.21 -20.18 15.67
CA TYR A 460 -2.09 -21.41 16.47
C TYR A 460 -3.25 -21.62 17.45
N ARG A 461 -3.99 -20.56 17.78
CA ARG A 461 -5.22 -20.66 18.58
C ARG A 461 -6.40 -21.19 17.77
N THR A 462 -6.56 -20.70 16.55
CA THR A 462 -7.70 -21.06 15.68
C THR A 462 -7.45 -22.33 14.90
N ASP A 463 -6.19 -22.67 14.63
CA ASP A 463 -5.74 -23.91 14.01
C ASP A 463 -4.47 -24.45 14.71
N PRO A 464 -4.62 -25.15 15.85
CA PRO A 464 -3.50 -25.67 16.63
C PRO A 464 -2.54 -26.62 15.89
N LYS A 465 -2.95 -27.21 14.77
CA LYS A 465 -2.11 -28.12 13.98
C LYS A 465 -0.93 -27.40 13.34
N LEU A 466 -1.10 -26.12 13.00
CA LEU A 466 -0.04 -25.27 12.44
C LEU A 466 1.18 -25.21 13.37
N LEU A 467 0.97 -25.17 14.68
CA LEU A 467 2.06 -25.18 15.65
C LEU A 467 2.80 -26.51 15.65
N ASP A 468 2.07 -27.62 15.54
CA ASP A 468 2.66 -28.96 15.51
C ASP A 468 3.48 -29.18 14.23
N GLU A 469 2.98 -28.70 13.09
CA GLU A 469 3.68 -28.71 11.81
C GLU A 469 4.95 -27.86 11.86
N TYR A 470 4.86 -26.65 12.41
CA TYR A 470 6.01 -25.78 12.61
C TYR A 470 7.06 -26.42 13.53
N VAL A 471 6.64 -27.00 14.66
CA VAL A 471 7.58 -27.67 15.58
C VAL A 471 8.25 -28.86 14.88
N LYS A 472 7.48 -29.72 14.19
CA LYS A 472 8.00 -30.90 13.47
C LYS A 472 9.06 -30.53 12.45
N SER A 473 8.84 -29.47 11.65
CA SER A 473 9.80 -29.04 10.62
C SER A 473 11.13 -28.54 11.21
N ARG A 474 11.15 -28.17 12.50
CA ARG A 474 12.30 -27.58 13.20
C ARG A 474 12.96 -28.48 14.24
N MET A 475 12.47 -29.71 14.46
CA MET A 475 13.00 -30.62 15.50
C MET A 475 14.49 -30.96 15.34
N LYS A 476 15.02 -30.91 14.12
CA LYS A 476 16.43 -31.21 13.80
C LYS A 476 17.35 -29.98 13.83
N ASP A 477 16.81 -28.79 14.08
CA ASP A 477 17.61 -27.57 14.04
C ASP A 477 18.44 -27.38 15.31
N ARG A 478 19.68 -26.90 15.15
CA ARG A 478 20.54 -26.55 16.28
C ARG A 478 20.03 -25.25 16.90
N LEU A 479 19.35 -25.36 18.04
CA LEU A 479 18.80 -24.21 18.75
C LEU A 479 19.94 -23.44 19.46
N PRO A 480 19.92 -22.10 19.47
CA PRO A 480 20.89 -21.31 20.22
C PRO A 480 20.77 -21.61 21.72
N GLU A 481 21.90 -21.69 22.41
CA GLU A 481 21.94 -21.73 23.87
C GLU A 481 21.37 -20.41 24.42
N ASN A 482 20.64 -20.48 25.53
CA ASN A 482 20.17 -19.29 26.24
C ASN A 482 21.40 -18.51 26.74
N THR A 483 21.89 -17.56 25.95
CA THR A 483 22.92 -16.63 26.42
C THR A 483 22.27 -15.66 27.39
N GLU A 484 22.54 -15.82 28.68
CA GLU A 484 22.30 -14.80 29.69
C GLU A 484 23.15 -13.57 29.33
N GLY A 485 22.48 -12.47 28.99
CA GLY A 485 23.16 -11.23 28.66
C GLY A 485 23.78 -10.58 29.89
N LYS A 486 24.99 -10.01 29.75
CA LYS A 486 25.65 -9.22 30.80
C LYS A 486 24.71 -8.10 31.31
N LYS A 487 24.52 -8.02 32.64
CA LYS A 487 23.88 -6.86 33.30
C LYS A 487 24.74 -5.61 33.04
N VAL A 488 24.17 -4.61 32.37
CA VAL A 488 24.79 -3.28 32.28
C VAL A 488 24.34 -2.47 33.48
N THR A 489 25.30 -2.01 34.27
CA THR A 489 25.12 -1.12 35.41
C THR A 489 25.15 0.34 34.96
N ASP A 490 24.18 1.10 35.47
CA ASP A 490 23.96 2.54 35.39
C ASP A 490 23.85 3.20 34.00
N SER A 491 22.66 3.13 33.42
CA SER A 491 22.27 3.89 32.23
C SER A 491 21.87 5.33 32.58
N SER A 492 22.22 6.28 31.70
CA SER A 492 21.80 7.68 31.82
C SER A 492 20.28 7.82 31.87
N TYR A 493 19.78 8.93 32.44
CA TYR A 493 18.35 9.20 32.54
C TYR A 493 17.62 9.09 31.18
N LEU A 494 18.21 9.63 30.11
CA LEU A 494 17.63 9.58 28.76
C LEU A 494 17.53 8.15 28.23
N VAL A 495 18.55 7.32 28.46
CA VAL A 495 18.56 5.90 28.07
C VAL A 495 17.50 5.12 28.86
N LYS A 496 17.38 5.35 30.18
CA LYS A 496 16.34 4.72 31.02
C LYS A 496 14.93 5.01 30.47
N ARG A 497 14.65 6.28 30.11
CA ARG A 497 13.36 6.72 29.57
C ARG A 497 13.10 6.14 28.17
N ALA A 498 14.11 6.11 27.30
CA ALA A 498 14.01 5.45 25.99
C ALA A 498 13.66 3.97 26.13
N LYS A 499 14.37 3.23 27.00
CA LYS A 499 14.10 1.81 27.28
C LYS A 499 12.69 1.59 27.82
N THR A 500 12.20 2.44 28.72
CA THR A 500 10.81 2.38 29.21
C THR A 500 9.79 2.55 28.07
N GLY A 501 9.99 3.55 27.21
CA GLY A 501 9.10 3.79 26.08
C GLY A 501 9.04 2.60 25.11
N ILE A 502 10.21 2.02 24.79
CA ILE A 502 10.32 0.85 23.92
C ILE A 502 9.67 -0.38 24.57
N ALA A 503 9.93 -0.64 25.86
CA ALA A 503 9.32 -1.76 26.57
C ALA A 503 7.78 -1.66 26.64
N ASN A 504 7.25 -0.45 26.90
CA ASN A 504 5.82 -0.19 26.90
C ASN A 504 5.19 -0.42 25.52
N ARG A 505 5.90 -0.02 24.45
CA ARG A 505 5.48 -0.25 23.07
C ARG A 505 5.44 -1.73 22.71
N GLU A 506 6.43 -2.51 23.12
CA GLU A 506 6.43 -3.96 22.91
C GLU A 506 5.29 -4.66 23.68
N ARG A 507 5.02 -4.20 24.91
CA ARG A 507 3.91 -4.73 25.70
C ARG A 507 2.55 -4.40 25.08
N SER A 508 2.34 -3.17 24.64
CA SER A 508 1.07 -2.77 23.99
C SER A 508 0.84 -3.52 22.69
N ARG A 509 1.89 -3.83 21.92
CA ARG A 509 1.80 -4.69 20.73
C ARG A 509 1.32 -6.09 21.05
N MET A 510 1.88 -6.73 22.08
CA MET A 510 1.43 -8.05 22.53
C MET A 510 -0.05 -8.03 22.92
N ASN A 511 -0.48 -7.00 23.65
CA ASN A 511 -1.89 -6.85 24.04
C ASN A 511 -2.80 -6.54 22.83
N ARG A 512 -2.31 -5.78 21.85
CA ARG A 512 -3.03 -5.56 20.58
C ARG A 512 -3.27 -6.87 19.84
N THR A 513 -2.27 -7.73 19.70
CA THR A 513 -2.45 -9.06 19.08
C THR A 513 -3.51 -9.90 19.80
N ARG A 514 -3.56 -9.82 21.13
CA ARG A 514 -4.56 -10.52 21.94
C ARG A 514 -5.99 -10.00 21.72
N ILE A 515 -6.16 -8.69 21.52
CA ILE A 515 -7.46 -8.12 21.14
C ILE A 515 -7.90 -8.66 19.78
N PHE A 516 -7.00 -8.63 18.77
CA PHE A 516 -7.29 -9.24 17.46
C PHE A 516 -7.65 -10.73 17.60
N GLY A 517 -7.01 -11.46 18.52
CA GLY A 517 -7.38 -12.84 18.87
C GLY A 517 -8.81 -12.98 19.38
N ILE A 518 -9.26 -12.10 20.29
CA ILE A 518 -10.65 -12.10 20.80
C ILE A 518 -11.63 -11.79 19.68
N VAL A 519 -11.40 -10.72 18.90
CA VAL A 519 -12.31 -10.30 17.82
C VAL A 519 -12.39 -11.36 16.73
N ARG A 520 -11.27 -12.00 16.39
CA ARG A 520 -11.23 -13.14 15.47
C ARG A 520 -12.07 -14.30 16.00
N TYR A 521 -11.98 -14.60 17.30
CA TYR A 521 -12.77 -15.67 17.90
C TYR A 521 -14.26 -15.36 17.87
N ILE A 522 -14.65 -14.11 18.17
CA ILE A 522 -16.02 -13.61 18.00
C ILE A 522 -16.50 -13.83 16.56
N ALA A 523 -15.74 -13.36 15.57
CA ALA A 523 -16.08 -13.48 14.16
C ALA A 523 -16.28 -14.94 13.74
N LEU A 524 -15.38 -15.85 14.14
CA LEU A 524 -15.50 -17.28 13.83
C LEU A 524 -16.73 -17.93 14.46
N LYS A 525 -17.12 -17.54 15.69
CA LYS A 525 -18.35 -18.04 16.31
C LYS A 525 -19.59 -17.51 15.58
N ILE A 526 -19.60 -16.24 15.20
CA ILE A 526 -20.66 -15.65 14.37
C ILE A 526 -20.77 -16.39 13.04
N GLY A 527 -19.65 -16.62 12.35
CA GLY A 527 -19.61 -17.35 11.09
C GLY A 527 -20.12 -18.78 11.20
N ALA A 528 -19.75 -19.50 12.27
CA ALA A 528 -20.25 -20.84 12.54
C ALA A 528 -21.78 -20.85 12.76
N GLU A 529 -22.31 -19.85 13.47
CA GLU A 529 -23.74 -19.73 13.71
C GLU A 529 -24.52 -19.37 12.43
N MET A 530 -24.03 -18.40 11.67
CA MET A 530 -24.63 -18.02 10.38
C MET A 530 -24.59 -19.17 9.35
N THR A 531 -23.57 -20.03 9.40
CA THR A 531 -23.50 -21.25 8.56
C THR A 531 -24.58 -22.24 8.95
N LYS A 532 -24.80 -22.49 10.25
CA LYS A 532 -25.91 -23.35 10.72
C LYS A 532 -27.28 -22.84 10.28
N GLN A 533 -27.43 -21.52 10.20
CA GLN A 533 -28.64 -20.85 9.71
C GLN A 533 -28.76 -20.84 8.17
N GLY A 534 -27.82 -21.46 7.44
CA GLY A 534 -27.80 -21.53 5.99
C GLY A 534 -27.48 -20.20 5.30
N LYS A 535 -27.00 -19.19 6.03
CA LYS A 535 -26.68 -17.85 5.50
C LYS A 535 -25.27 -17.76 4.91
N LEU A 536 -24.36 -18.64 5.35
CA LEU A 536 -23.00 -18.78 4.85
C LEU A 536 -22.77 -20.21 4.37
N SER A 537 -21.87 -20.38 3.40
CA SER A 537 -21.46 -21.71 2.91
C SER A 537 -20.32 -22.30 3.75
N ASP A 538 -19.40 -21.45 4.22
CA ASP A 538 -18.31 -21.80 5.14
C ASP A 538 -18.26 -20.82 6.32
N PRO A 539 -17.97 -21.26 7.56
CA PRO A 539 -17.88 -20.38 8.72
C PRO A 539 -16.90 -19.21 8.54
N ARG A 540 -15.84 -19.38 7.75
CA ARG A 540 -14.83 -18.34 7.49
C ARG A 540 -15.27 -17.34 6.44
N ASP A 541 -16.39 -17.57 5.76
CA ASP A 541 -16.97 -16.58 4.85
C ASP A 541 -17.40 -15.30 5.58
N VAL A 542 -17.54 -15.35 6.91
CA VAL A 542 -17.78 -14.19 7.78
C VAL A 542 -16.74 -13.08 7.58
N PHE A 543 -15.49 -13.40 7.22
CA PHE A 543 -14.45 -12.40 6.99
C PHE A 543 -14.69 -11.55 5.74
N TYR A 544 -15.54 -12.03 4.82
CA TYR A 544 -16.00 -11.27 3.66
C TYR A 544 -17.15 -10.32 3.98
N LEU A 545 -17.66 -10.28 5.21
CA LEU A 545 -18.65 -9.31 5.69
C LEU A 545 -17.97 -8.15 6.41
N THR A 546 -18.60 -6.98 6.43
CA THR A 546 -18.13 -5.84 7.24
C THR A 546 -18.69 -5.90 8.66
N LEU A 547 -18.07 -5.19 9.60
CA LEU A 547 -18.58 -5.08 10.97
C LEU A 547 -20.02 -4.52 11.01
N ASP A 548 -20.32 -3.53 10.16
CA ASP A 548 -21.66 -2.97 10.04
C ASP A 548 -22.69 -3.99 9.53
N GLU A 549 -22.30 -4.89 8.62
CA GLU A 549 -23.16 -5.97 8.14
C GLU A 549 -23.45 -6.99 9.25
N LEU A 550 -22.46 -7.30 10.11
CA LEU A 550 -22.66 -8.16 11.28
C LEU A 550 -23.57 -7.50 12.32
N ARG A 551 -23.39 -6.21 12.59
CA ARG A 551 -24.27 -5.43 13.50
C ARG A 551 -25.70 -5.37 12.96
N LYS A 552 -25.88 -5.14 11.65
CA LYS A 552 -27.21 -5.18 11.01
C LYS A 552 -27.85 -6.55 11.12
N GLU A 553 -27.10 -7.62 10.90
CA GLU A 553 -27.58 -8.99 11.05
C GLU A 553 -28.09 -9.29 12.47
N ALA A 554 -27.42 -8.75 13.50
CA ALA A 554 -27.84 -8.94 14.90
C ALA A 554 -29.13 -8.20 15.27
N VAL A 555 -29.45 -7.09 14.58
CA VAL A 555 -30.63 -6.26 14.86
C VAL A 555 -31.80 -6.63 13.95
N SER A 556 -31.54 -6.84 12.66
CA SER A 556 -32.53 -7.14 11.63
C SER A 556 -31.98 -8.24 10.71
N PRO A 557 -32.19 -9.51 11.07
CA PRO A 557 -31.60 -10.64 10.34
C PRO A 557 -32.04 -10.69 8.87
N ALA A 558 -31.08 -10.73 7.95
CA ALA A 558 -31.38 -10.80 6.52
C ALA A 558 -31.76 -12.23 6.08
N LYS A 559 -32.36 -12.35 4.88
CA LYS A 559 -32.62 -13.65 4.25
C LYS A 559 -31.30 -14.33 3.87
N ALA A 560 -31.23 -15.66 4.01
CA ALA A 560 -30.03 -16.45 3.75
C ALA A 560 -29.35 -16.19 2.39
N MET A 561 -30.14 -16.06 1.31
CA MET A 561 -29.62 -15.83 -0.05
C MET A 561 -28.88 -14.50 -0.23
N HIS A 562 -29.11 -13.51 0.64
CA HIS A 562 -28.48 -12.19 0.53
C HIS A 562 -26.95 -12.27 0.70
N TYR A 563 -26.48 -12.93 1.76
CA TYR A 563 -25.05 -12.99 2.05
C TYR A 563 -24.28 -13.91 1.10
N ILE A 564 -24.89 -15.02 0.66
CA ILE A 564 -24.25 -15.95 -0.29
C ILE A 564 -23.87 -15.23 -1.59
N GLY A 565 -24.80 -14.45 -2.17
CA GLY A 565 -24.54 -13.68 -3.39
C GLY A 565 -23.46 -12.60 -3.18
N LEU A 566 -23.58 -11.83 -2.10
CA LEU A 566 -22.63 -10.77 -1.74
C LEU A 566 -21.21 -11.32 -1.54
N ILE A 567 -21.07 -12.43 -0.82
CA ILE A 567 -19.77 -13.04 -0.53
C ILE A 567 -19.14 -13.62 -1.80
N ARG A 568 -19.94 -14.22 -2.70
CA ARG A 568 -19.44 -14.70 -3.99
C ARG A 568 -18.85 -13.56 -4.80
N GLU A 569 -19.58 -12.46 -4.94
CA GLU A 569 -19.10 -11.26 -5.64
C GLU A 569 -17.81 -10.71 -5.01
N ARG A 570 -17.72 -10.67 -3.68
CA ARG A 570 -16.51 -10.22 -2.97
C ARG A 570 -15.35 -11.19 -3.14
N LYS A 571 -15.56 -12.51 -3.12
CA LYS A 571 -14.51 -13.50 -3.40
C LYS A 571 -13.92 -13.29 -4.79
N ASP A 572 -14.77 -13.14 -5.81
CA ASP A 572 -14.34 -12.90 -7.18
C ASP A 572 -13.57 -11.57 -7.31
N ARG A 573 -14.07 -10.50 -6.67
CA ARG A 573 -13.39 -9.20 -6.62
C ARG A 573 -12.02 -9.28 -5.95
N TYR A 574 -11.93 -9.92 -4.80
CA TYR A 574 -10.69 -10.01 -4.03
C TYR A 574 -9.65 -10.92 -4.70
N ALA A 575 -10.08 -11.97 -5.40
CA ALA A 575 -9.21 -12.76 -6.26
C ALA A 575 -8.61 -11.90 -7.39
N GLY A 576 -9.39 -10.99 -7.96
CA GLY A 576 -8.90 -9.97 -8.90
C GLY A 576 -7.87 -9.03 -8.32
N PHE A 577 -8.15 -8.46 -7.15
CA PHE A 577 -7.24 -7.54 -6.47
C PHE A 577 -5.87 -8.15 -6.14
N ALA A 578 -5.81 -9.48 -5.93
CA ALA A 578 -4.56 -10.19 -5.71
C ALA A 578 -3.61 -10.11 -6.92
N ASN A 579 -4.15 -9.94 -8.14
CA ASN A 579 -3.34 -9.80 -9.36
C ASN A 579 -2.84 -8.37 -9.61
N ILE A 580 -3.33 -7.38 -8.84
CA ILE A 580 -2.86 -5.99 -8.93
C ILE A 580 -1.61 -5.84 -8.06
N PRO A 581 -0.53 -5.19 -8.52
CA PRO A 581 0.64 -4.92 -7.71
C PRO A 581 0.29 -4.16 -6.41
N ALA A 582 1.04 -4.43 -5.34
CA ALA A 582 0.94 -3.66 -4.10
C ALA A 582 1.74 -2.35 -4.26
N TYR A 583 1.03 -1.24 -4.49
CA TYR A 583 1.63 0.08 -4.66
C TYR A 583 2.04 0.69 -3.32
N SER A 584 3.14 1.44 -3.29
CA SER A 584 3.56 2.22 -2.13
C SER A 584 2.72 3.46 -1.92
N ARG A 585 2.28 4.08 -3.02
CA ARG A 585 1.46 5.29 -2.99
C ARG A 585 0.39 5.27 -4.08
N LEU A 586 -0.82 5.69 -3.72
CA LEU A 586 -1.92 5.92 -4.65
C LEU A 586 -2.49 7.32 -4.38
N ILE A 587 -2.72 8.08 -5.44
CA ILE A 587 -3.25 9.44 -5.35
C ILE A 587 -4.57 9.47 -6.11
N PHE A 588 -5.65 9.84 -5.43
CA PHE A 588 -6.98 9.90 -6.01
C PHE A 588 -7.55 11.32 -6.06
N ALA A 589 -8.40 11.55 -7.05
CA ALA A 589 -9.28 12.70 -7.17
C ALA A 589 -10.50 12.55 -6.25
N ASP A 590 -10.62 13.39 -5.23
CA ASP A 590 -11.71 13.52 -4.25
C ASP A 590 -12.03 12.31 -3.34
N HIS A 591 -12.09 11.10 -3.88
CA HIS A 591 -12.45 9.85 -3.19
C HIS A 591 -11.67 8.65 -3.73
N VAL A 592 -11.48 7.66 -2.87
CA VAL A 592 -10.81 6.41 -3.23
C VAL A 592 -11.74 5.58 -4.10
N ILE A 593 -11.17 4.98 -5.15
CA ILE A 593 -11.88 4.05 -6.04
C ILE A 593 -11.10 2.74 -6.13
N ASP A 594 -11.85 1.64 -6.15
CA ASP A 594 -11.29 0.35 -6.50
C ASP A 594 -11.20 0.21 -8.03
N LYS A 595 -10.13 -0.41 -8.50
CA LYS A 595 -9.96 -0.77 -9.90
C LYS A 595 -10.95 -1.86 -10.29
N PRO A 596 -11.53 -1.80 -11.49
CA PRO A 596 -12.37 -2.87 -12.00
C PRO A 596 -11.53 -4.15 -12.12
N VAL A 597 -12.10 -5.27 -11.70
CA VAL A 597 -11.46 -6.57 -11.78
C VAL A 597 -11.80 -7.18 -13.14
N ARG A 598 -10.82 -7.21 -14.05
CA ARG A 598 -10.88 -7.97 -15.31
C ARG A 598 -9.75 -9.01 -15.31
N LYS A 599 -9.62 -9.81 -16.39
CA LYS A 599 -8.52 -10.79 -16.54
C LYS A 599 -7.17 -10.06 -16.59
N ILE A 600 -6.59 -9.83 -15.41
CA ILE A 600 -5.34 -9.08 -15.22
C ILE A 600 -4.17 -10.06 -15.31
N ARG A 601 -3.16 -9.72 -16.12
CA ARG A 601 -1.82 -10.30 -16.04
C ARG A 601 -0.86 -9.20 -15.61
N ALA A 602 -0.11 -9.45 -14.54
CA ALA A 602 0.87 -8.50 -14.02
C ALA A 602 2.27 -8.91 -14.45
N ASP A 603 2.94 -8.03 -15.18
CA ASP A 603 4.37 -8.15 -15.50
C ASP A 603 5.13 -7.08 -14.69
N ILE A 604 6.23 -7.47 -14.06
CA ILE A 604 7.04 -6.57 -13.22
C ILE A 604 8.29 -6.14 -14.01
N ILE A 605 8.48 -4.85 -14.24
CA ILE A 605 9.75 -4.27 -14.73
C ILE A 605 10.73 -4.11 -13.57
N CYS A 606 12.01 -4.36 -13.85
CA CYS A 606 13.09 -4.10 -12.94
C CYS A 606 14.21 -3.27 -13.59
N THR A 607 14.69 -2.23 -12.92
CA THR A 607 15.83 -1.40 -13.35
C THR A 607 16.66 -0.92 -12.16
N SER A 608 17.76 -1.61 -11.87
CA SER A 608 18.97 -1.07 -11.25
C SER A 608 20.01 -2.19 -11.15
N SER A 609 21.24 -1.93 -11.59
CA SER A 609 22.36 -2.89 -11.59
C SER A 609 23.26 -2.77 -10.36
N THR A 610 22.87 -2.01 -9.34
CA THR A 610 23.66 -1.83 -8.11
C THR A 610 22.73 -1.82 -6.89
N LEU A 611 22.84 -2.86 -6.06
CA LEU A 611 22.04 -3.04 -4.86
C LEU A 611 22.82 -2.56 -3.63
N SER A 612 22.46 -1.39 -3.13
CA SER A 612 22.93 -0.89 -1.83
C SER A 612 21.76 -0.46 -0.96
N GLY A 613 21.95 -0.56 0.35
CA GLY A 613 20.97 -0.12 1.35
C GLY A 613 21.63 0.19 2.67
N ILE A 614 20.82 0.25 3.72
CA ILE A 614 21.24 0.60 5.06
C ILE A 614 21.69 -0.68 5.79
N PRO A 615 22.96 -0.78 6.23
CA PRO A 615 23.41 -1.88 7.05
C PRO A 615 22.65 -1.87 8.38
N SER A 616 22.07 -3.01 8.73
CA SER A 616 21.12 -3.10 9.83
C SER A 616 21.60 -4.05 10.92
N SER A 617 22.01 -5.26 10.55
CA SER A 617 22.72 -6.19 11.44
C SER A 617 24.03 -6.65 10.78
N PRO A 618 25.19 -6.48 11.44
CA PRO A 618 26.49 -6.72 10.81
C PRO A 618 26.75 -8.20 10.53
N GLY A 619 27.49 -8.46 9.46
CA GLY A 619 27.94 -9.79 9.08
C GLY A 619 28.06 -9.92 7.56
N LYS A 620 28.73 -10.99 7.12
CA LYS A 620 28.95 -11.26 5.70
C LYS A 620 28.65 -12.72 5.39
N VAL A 621 27.77 -12.97 4.44
CA VAL A 621 27.32 -14.32 4.06
C VAL A 621 27.15 -14.44 2.55
N ARG A 622 27.34 -15.67 2.04
CA ARG A 622 27.01 -16.05 0.66
C ARG A 622 25.96 -17.14 0.68
N GLY A 623 25.00 -17.07 -0.22
CA GLY A 623 23.94 -18.06 -0.28
C GLY A 623 22.98 -17.81 -1.43
N GLU A 624 22.15 -18.82 -1.67
CA GLU A 624 21.05 -18.78 -2.63
C GLU A 624 19.96 -17.83 -2.11
N VAL A 625 19.45 -16.98 -2.99
CA VAL A 625 18.34 -16.07 -2.73
C VAL A 625 17.04 -16.87 -2.65
N LEU A 626 16.23 -16.51 -1.66
CA LEU A 626 14.82 -16.88 -1.60
C LEU A 626 13.99 -15.60 -1.53
N VAL A 627 13.33 -15.26 -2.64
CA VAL A 627 12.38 -14.14 -2.68
C VAL A 627 11.06 -14.59 -2.06
N ILE A 628 10.59 -13.86 -1.05
CA ILE A 628 9.34 -14.12 -0.35
C ILE A 628 8.44 -12.89 -0.47
N ASP A 629 7.48 -12.94 -1.39
CA ASP A 629 6.45 -11.89 -1.55
C ASP A 629 5.28 -12.06 -0.56
N HIS A 630 4.91 -13.31 -0.30
CA HIS A 630 3.87 -13.70 0.64
C HIS A 630 4.46 -14.61 1.71
N ALA A 631 4.37 -14.17 2.96
CA ALA A 631 5.00 -14.87 4.07
C ALA A 631 4.13 -16.05 4.51
N ASP A 632 4.68 -17.26 4.42
CA ASP A 632 4.10 -18.47 5.01
C ASP A 632 5.15 -19.12 5.92
N GLN A 633 4.74 -19.46 7.15
CA GLN A 633 5.64 -20.02 8.18
C GLN A 633 6.22 -21.38 7.79
N MET A 634 5.61 -22.07 6.82
CA MET A 634 6.07 -23.36 6.31
C MET A 634 7.17 -23.23 5.25
N ILE A 635 7.47 -22.01 4.78
CA ILE A 635 8.55 -21.78 3.81
C ILE A 635 9.90 -22.19 4.42
N ASP A 636 10.65 -23.03 3.70
CA ASP A 636 12.00 -23.41 4.13
C ASP A 636 13.03 -22.35 3.74
N THR A 637 13.45 -21.58 4.73
CA THR A 637 14.48 -20.55 4.62
C THR A 637 15.87 -21.04 5.00
N LYS A 638 16.04 -22.32 5.36
CA LYS A 638 17.31 -22.85 5.87
C LYS A 638 18.42 -22.75 4.83
N GLY A 639 19.53 -22.11 5.21
CA GLY A 639 20.70 -21.99 4.33
C GLY A 639 20.52 -21.01 3.16
N LYS A 640 19.43 -20.24 3.13
CA LYS A 640 19.12 -19.26 2.08
C LYS A 640 19.23 -17.83 2.60
N ILE A 641 19.43 -16.87 1.70
CA ILE A 641 19.32 -15.44 2.01
C ILE A 641 17.92 -14.98 1.63
N ILE A 642 17.16 -14.50 2.60
CA ILE A 642 15.79 -14.03 2.37
C ILE A 642 15.86 -12.69 1.66
N VAL A 643 15.08 -12.55 0.60
CA VAL A 643 14.84 -11.27 -0.08
C VAL A 643 13.34 -10.98 0.01
N THR A 644 12.96 -9.84 0.58
CA THR A 644 11.54 -9.49 0.78
C THR A 644 11.33 -7.99 0.67
N LYS A 645 10.08 -7.55 0.47
CA LYS A 645 9.76 -6.12 0.49
C LYS A 645 9.83 -5.56 1.90
N MET A 646 9.39 -6.33 2.89
CA MET A 646 9.26 -5.91 4.28
C MET A 646 9.11 -7.12 5.20
N THR A 647 9.17 -6.89 6.50
CA THR A 647 8.89 -7.92 7.51
C THR A 647 7.91 -7.41 8.56
N ASP A 648 7.05 -8.28 9.05
CA ASP A 648 6.28 -8.07 10.28
C ASP A 648 6.94 -8.77 11.50
N PRO A 649 6.49 -8.54 12.75
CA PRO A 649 7.06 -9.19 13.93
C PRO A 649 7.02 -10.74 13.92
N GLY A 650 6.11 -11.36 13.17
CA GLY A 650 6.01 -12.81 12.97
C GLY A 650 7.11 -13.39 12.07
N TRP A 651 7.82 -12.56 11.29
CA TRP A 651 8.93 -13.03 10.43
C TRP A 651 10.12 -13.60 11.20
N VAL A 652 10.14 -13.45 12.52
CA VAL A 652 11.10 -14.14 13.39
C VAL A 652 11.17 -15.65 13.08
N PHE A 653 10.06 -16.25 12.69
CA PHE A 653 9.97 -17.67 12.33
C PHE A 653 10.67 -18.02 11.01
N LEU A 654 10.77 -17.07 10.08
CA LEU A 654 11.41 -17.20 8.77
C LEU A 654 12.87 -16.74 8.79
N ILE A 655 13.19 -15.67 9.50
CA ILE A 655 14.54 -15.10 9.57
C ILE A 655 15.50 -16.03 10.30
N ARG A 656 15.03 -16.70 11.34
CA ARG A 656 15.89 -17.52 12.20
C ARG A 656 16.63 -18.64 11.45
N PRO A 657 16.01 -19.46 10.59
CA PRO A 657 16.72 -20.48 9.82
C PRO A 657 17.62 -19.93 8.69
N SER A 658 17.41 -18.68 8.27
CA SER A 658 18.11 -18.08 7.13
C SER A 658 19.59 -17.78 7.39
N LEU A 659 20.36 -17.57 6.33
CA LEU A 659 21.74 -17.05 6.40
C LEU A 659 21.78 -15.56 6.68
N GLY A 660 20.77 -14.82 6.21
CA GLY A 660 20.66 -13.37 6.32
C GLY A 660 19.41 -12.88 5.59
N ILE A 661 19.14 -11.58 5.64
CA ILE A 661 17.97 -10.99 5.00
C ILE A 661 18.28 -9.65 4.33
N VAL A 662 17.68 -9.46 3.15
CA VAL A 662 17.66 -8.19 2.43
C VAL A 662 16.21 -7.73 2.29
N ALA A 663 15.93 -6.50 2.71
CA ALA A 663 14.58 -5.94 2.66
C ALA A 663 14.51 -4.63 1.86
N GLU A 664 13.48 -4.46 1.01
CA GLU A 664 13.26 -3.22 0.26
C GLU A 664 12.87 -2.03 1.14
N LYS A 665 12.23 -2.31 2.28
CA LYS A 665 11.79 -1.32 3.24
C LYS A 665 12.36 -1.62 4.61
N GLY A 666 12.63 -0.55 5.36
CA GLY A 666 13.12 -0.61 6.73
C GLY A 666 14.15 0.48 7.01
N SER A 667 14.35 0.77 8.29
CA SER A 667 15.38 1.67 8.81
C SER A 667 16.23 0.94 9.85
N MET A 668 17.27 1.60 10.39
CA MET A 668 18.08 1.03 11.48
C MET A 668 17.29 0.68 12.76
N LEU A 669 16.05 1.17 12.88
CA LEU A 669 15.14 0.91 14.01
C LEU A 669 13.92 0.06 13.61
N SER A 670 13.88 -0.45 12.37
CA SER A 670 12.78 -1.30 11.88
C SER A 670 12.73 -2.66 12.58
N HIS A 671 11.60 -3.37 12.45
CA HIS A 671 11.47 -4.73 12.98
C HIS A 671 12.51 -5.67 12.42
N THR A 672 12.77 -5.59 11.11
CA THR A 672 13.84 -6.35 10.47
C THR A 672 15.15 -6.11 11.17
N ALA A 673 15.50 -4.85 11.45
CA ALA A 673 16.73 -4.46 12.15
C ALA A 673 16.83 -5.05 13.55
N ILE A 674 15.76 -4.91 14.35
CA ILE A 674 15.73 -5.36 15.73
C ILE A 674 15.83 -6.90 15.79
N ILE A 675 14.97 -7.60 15.04
CA ILE A 675 14.90 -9.07 15.06
C ILE A 675 16.21 -9.69 14.55
N THR A 676 16.78 -9.15 13.47
CA THR A 676 18.01 -9.70 12.89
C THR A 676 19.23 -9.50 13.79
N ARG A 677 19.35 -8.37 14.49
CA ARG A 677 20.38 -8.16 15.54
C ARG A 677 20.25 -9.15 16.68
N GLU A 678 19.04 -9.34 17.20
CA GLU A 678 18.76 -10.30 18.27
C GLU A 678 19.07 -11.74 17.84
N LEU A 679 18.74 -12.11 16.59
CA LEU A 679 19.04 -13.41 16.03
C LEU A 679 20.47 -13.56 15.50
N LYS A 680 21.29 -12.50 15.56
CA LYS A 680 22.65 -12.41 14.99
C LYS A 680 22.70 -12.83 13.52
N LYS A 681 21.74 -12.36 12.73
CA LYS A 681 21.64 -12.60 11.28
C LYS A 681 22.03 -11.34 10.51
N PRO A 682 22.99 -11.41 9.57
CA PRO A 682 23.33 -10.29 8.69
C PRO A 682 22.08 -9.73 8.01
N SER A 683 21.93 -8.40 8.00
CA SER A 683 20.80 -7.76 7.34
C SER A 683 21.10 -6.39 6.75
N VAL A 684 20.56 -6.16 5.55
CA VAL A 684 20.55 -4.86 4.87
C VAL A 684 19.11 -4.51 4.54
N VAL A 685 18.68 -3.31 4.92
CA VAL A 685 17.31 -2.83 4.71
C VAL A 685 17.31 -1.61 3.80
N ASN A 686 16.16 -1.22 3.27
CA ASN A 686 16.03 -0.11 2.33
C ASN A 686 16.84 -0.32 1.03
N VAL A 687 16.97 -1.57 0.58
CA VAL A 687 17.61 -1.88 -0.70
C VAL A 687 16.58 -1.73 -1.80
N LYS A 688 16.66 -0.64 -2.55
CA LYS A 688 15.63 -0.28 -3.54
C LYS A 688 15.46 -1.41 -4.57
N ASP A 689 14.21 -1.80 -4.78
CA ASP A 689 13.77 -2.78 -5.80
C ASP A 689 14.41 -4.18 -5.69
N VAL A 690 14.96 -4.56 -4.53
CA VAL A 690 15.69 -5.83 -4.40
C VAL A 690 14.87 -7.08 -4.70
N THR A 691 13.56 -7.10 -4.40
CA THR A 691 12.68 -8.24 -4.74
C THR A 691 12.38 -8.33 -6.21
N LYS A 692 12.58 -7.24 -6.95
CA LYS A 692 12.42 -7.19 -8.40
C LYS A 692 13.73 -7.59 -9.10
N ILE A 693 14.88 -7.22 -8.51
CA ILE A 693 16.22 -7.42 -9.10
C ILE A 693 16.68 -8.86 -8.91
N LEU A 694 16.57 -9.38 -7.68
CA LEU A 694 16.97 -10.75 -7.35
C LEU A 694 15.81 -11.70 -7.52
N LYS A 695 16.08 -12.90 -8.05
CA LYS A 695 15.13 -13.99 -8.19
C LYS A 695 15.51 -15.14 -7.27
N THR A 696 14.50 -15.93 -6.87
CA THR A 696 14.75 -17.16 -6.10
C THR A 696 15.67 -18.08 -6.91
N GLY A 697 16.75 -18.53 -6.29
CA GLY A 697 17.81 -19.32 -6.94
C GLY A 697 19.09 -18.53 -7.26
N ASP A 698 19.04 -17.19 -7.30
CA ASP A 698 20.23 -16.37 -7.56
C ASP A 698 21.26 -16.54 -6.44
N MET A 699 22.55 -16.58 -6.79
CA MET A 699 23.61 -16.58 -5.80
C MET A 699 24.05 -15.16 -5.51
N ILE A 700 24.08 -14.77 -4.23
CA ILE A 700 24.54 -13.45 -3.81
C ILE A 700 25.56 -13.51 -2.69
N GLU A 701 26.36 -12.46 -2.58
CA GLU A 701 27.09 -12.06 -1.38
C GLU A 701 26.35 -10.90 -0.72
N LEU A 702 25.98 -11.08 0.56
CA LEU A 702 25.42 -10.05 1.42
C LEU A 702 26.51 -9.53 2.35
N ASP A 703 26.95 -8.29 2.15
CA ASP A 703 27.91 -7.61 3.01
C ASP A 703 27.18 -6.54 3.85
N ALA A 704 26.68 -6.96 5.01
CA ALA A 704 25.94 -6.10 5.90
C ALA A 704 26.83 -5.19 6.77
N TYR A 705 28.16 -5.21 6.58
CA TYR A 705 29.04 -4.16 7.14
C TYR A 705 28.97 -2.90 6.29
N ASN A 706 29.00 -3.06 4.96
CA ASN A 706 29.01 -1.96 4.01
C ASN A 706 27.62 -1.64 3.42
N GLY A 707 26.61 -2.48 3.72
CA GLY A 707 25.25 -2.30 3.21
C GLY A 707 25.12 -2.67 1.72
N SER A 708 25.97 -3.55 1.20
CA SER A 708 26.00 -3.93 -0.21
C SER A 708 25.51 -5.35 -0.45
N VAL A 709 24.88 -5.55 -1.61
CA VAL A 709 24.47 -6.86 -2.11
C VAL A 709 25.05 -7.05 -3.50
N THR A 710 25.81 -8.12 -3.69
CA THR A 710 26.51 -8.42 -4.94
C THR A 710 26.02 -9.75 -5.50
N ILE A 711 25.56 -9.74 -6.75
CA ILE A 711 25.18 -10.95 -7.49
C ILE A 711 26.46 -11.67 -7.93
N LEU A 712 26.52 -12.99 -7.73
CA LEU A 712 27.70 -13.82 -7.97
C LEU A 712 27.65 -14.58 -9.29
#